data_AF-A0A258D2M4-F1
#
_entry.id   AF-A0A258D2M4-F1
#
_cell.length_a   1.000
_cell.length_b   1.000
_cell.length_c   1.000
_cell.angle_alpha   90.00
_cell.angle_beta   90.00
_cell.angle_gamma   90.00
#
_symmetry.space_group_name_H-M   'P 1'
#
loop_
_entity.id
_entity.type
_entity.pdbx_description
1 polymer ?
#
loop_
_entity_poly.entity_id
_entity_poly.type
_entity_poly.pdbx_seq_one_letter_code
_entity_poly.pdbx_strand_id
1 'polypeptide(L)'
;MCRRCRSGCRACSASSSKASSMHPLTGARLAGTGTSHVDLALEAGYGARLYLLDAHLARLLITRPGGLVMPRTWSISPEIAWAGDPDPIDGRDRLDVSGFPGVPFSVDEDEAAITVETAWLRVRIRRSPLMLDWQVRSAPDAPFESVLKDRPSHAYAFDRRSNRFRHYLVRDERERFYGFGDKSGDADKHGRRLAMGATDPLGYDGGRSDPLYKHIPWSVTVRPDDLLARHGIPCGSFQMSSGYTLVGDRRCVFTWNRDRFPDPQAVTARFRDAKVELVANIKPALLLEHPRFAEVEAFGGFVRDSEDPSKPHVTQFWGGPAAYLDFTNPQTSAWWSRQVKEQLIDYGINSTWNDNNEFEIWDEAALCDLAGHKATIATLRPVQTNLMMRASAIAQTAAAPGTRPYLISRSGGPGMQRYVQTWSGDNRTNWETLRWNLRMGHGFSLSGLANFGHDIGGFAGPKPEPELFLRWIEQGIFWPRFTIHSWNDDGSANEPWMYPELLPQIRACLAFRERLTPLFYDLLWRMHRDHEPILRPLTLDFPDQAESYSAEDAFLLGERLLVAPVLDRGVTQREVWLPACAEGWFDLWTGAPHSGGRTVTAEAPLGRCPAFLRGGSILPLGPAPSTESGPLTLRLALADGESARLDLYDDDGASVLEPPLTPPCLFSVVAEKRGGVATVAVWFAGTRAPRWPELRFEDAAGQPLKVRLHDGGLSERLSLPAGAGSPVTS
;
A
#
# COMPACT_ATOMS: atom_id res chain seq x y z
N MET A 1 5.05 -69.17 -15.31
CA MET A 1 4.39 -70.15 -14.40
C MET A 1 3.60 -69.36 -13.35
N CYS A 2 2.37 -68.92 -13.60
CA CYS A 2 1.04 -69.59 -13.66
C CYS A 2 0.39 -69.92 -12.28
N ARG A 3 -0.83 -69.37 -12.12
CA ARG A 3 -1.99 -69.69 -11.22
C ARG A 3 -1.96 -69.03 -9.83
N ARG A 4 -2.88 -68.11 -9.48
CA ARG A 4 -4.35 -68.27 -9.43
C ARG A 4 -5.09 -66.92 -9.40
N CYS A 5 -6.30 -66.95 -9.95
CA CYS A 5 -7.24 -65.86 -10.18
C CYS A 5 -8.15 -65.54 -8.98
N ARG A 6 -8.55 -64.26 -8.92
CA ARG A 6 -9.90 -63.68 -8.71
C ARG A 6 -10.80 -64.25 -7.60
N SER A 7 -11.11 -63.38 -6.64
CA SER A 7 -12.49 -63.07 -6.25
C SER A 7 -12.54 -61.67 -5.62
N GLY A 8 -13.41 -60.80 -6.13
CA GLY A 8 -13.67 -59.48 -5.55
C GLY A 8 -14.60 -59.60 -4.35
N CYS A 9 -14.37 -58.78 -3.33
CA CYS A 9 -15.42 -58.43 -2.38
C CYS A 9 -15.27 -56.97 -1.96
N ARG A 10 -16.34 -56.20 -2.19
CA ARG A 10 -16.58 -54.87 -1.65
C ARG A 10 -16.60 -54.98 -0.12
N ALA A 11 -15.66 -54.33 0.57
CA ALA A 11 -15.79 -53.93 1.98
C ALA A 11 -14.64 -52.98 2.40
N CYS A 12 -14.47 -51.87 1.68
CA CYS A 12 -13.80 -50.69 2.24
C CYS A 12 -14.88 -49.63 2.53
N SER A 13 -15.74 -49.94 3.50
CA SER A 13 -16.62 -48.96 4.12
C SER A 13 -16.79 -49.35 5.58
N ALA A 14 -16.47 -48.41 6.47
CA ALA A 14 -16.56 -48.48 7.92
C ALA A 14 -15.39 -49.15 8.68
N SER A 15 -14.21 -48.52 8.65
CA SER A 15 -13.55 -48.27 9.94
C SER A 15 -14.03 -46.90 10.42
N SER A 16 -15.05 -46.91 11.28
CA SER A 16 -15.57 -45.76 12.00
C SER A 16 -14.45 -44.79 12.40
N SER A 17 -14.60 -43.53 12.01
CA SER A 17 -13.99 -42.40 12.70
C SER A 17 -14.34 -42.51 14.19
N LYS A 18 -13.43 -43.06 15.00
CA LYS A 18 -13.48 -42.77 16.43
C LYS A 18 -13.22 -41.29 16.56
N ALA A 19 -14.30 -40.53 16.77
CA ALA A 19 -14.25 -39.12 17.10
C ALA A 19 -13.14 -38.91 18.14
N SER A 20 -12.22 -38.01 17.83
CA SER A 20 -11.15 -37.59 18.74
C SER A 20 -11.77 -37.19 20.07
N SER A 21 -11.55 -37.97 21.15
CA SER A 21 -12.03 -37.69 22.51
C SER A 21 -11.24 -36.57 23.21
N MET A 22 -10.75 -35.60 22.45
CA MET A 22 -9.98 -34.47 22.94
C MET A 22 -10.96 -33.40 23.43
N HIS A 23 -10.97 -33.15 24.73
CA HIS A 23 -11.79 -32.13 25.37
C HIS A 23 -10.97 -30.86 25.61
N PRO A 24 -11.50 -29.65 25.36
CA PRO A 24 -10.81 -28.42 25.72
C PRO A 24 -10.79 -28.24 27.25
N LEU A 25 -9.75 -27.62 27.78
CA LEU A 25 -9.77 -27.08 29.15
C LEU A 25 -10.68 -25.86 29.22
N THR A 26 -11.43 -25.74 30.30
CA THR A 26 -12.54 -24.81 30.47
C THR A 26 -12.58 -24.28 31.91
N GLY A 27 -13.34 -23.21 32.12
CA GLY A 27 -13.71 -22.72 33.45
C GLY A 27 -12.56 -22.17 34.28
N ALA A 28 -11.64 -21.43 33.67
CA ALA A 28 -10.52 -20.84 34.41
C ALA A 28 -10.97 -19.82 35.45
N ARG A 29 -10.54 -20.01 36.69
CA ARG A 29 -10.83 -19.14 37.83
C ARG A 29 -9.54 -18.81 38.57
N LEU A 30 -9.39 -17.56 39.00
CA LEU A 30 -8.28 -17.13 39.83
C LEU A 30 -8.33 -17.91 41.15
N ALA A 31 -7.25 -18.64 41.46
CA ALA A 31 -7.11 -19.46 42.66
C ALA A 31 -6.13 -18.85 43.67
N GLY A 32 -5.22 -17.99 43.23
CA GLY A 32 -4.30 -17.26 44.09
C GLY A 32 -3.31 -16.40 43.30
N THR A 33 -2.73 -15.42 43.97
CA THR A 33 -1.69 -14.54 43.41
C THR A 33 -0.49 -14.56 44.35
N GLY A 34 0.67 -15.00 43.84
CA GLY A 34 1.95 -14.94 44.52
C GLY A 34 2.76 -13.71 44.08
N THR A 35 3.99 -13.59 44.57
CA THR A 35 4.91 -12.51 44.20
C THR A 35 5.47 -12.63 42.78
N SER A 36 5.42 -13.81 42.19
CA SER A 36 6.01 -14.13 40.87
C SER A 36 5.10 -14.94 39.96
N HIS A 37 3.84 -15.17 40.37
CA HIS A 37 2.92 -16.02 39.63
C HIS A 37 1.46 -15.77 39.97
N VAL A 38 0.59 -16.23 39.06
CA VAL A 38 -0.85 -16.31 39.22
C VAL A 38 -1.29 -17.76 39.08
N ASP A 39 -2.06 -18.25 40.05
CA ASP A 39 -2.64 -19.59 40.07
C ASP A 39 -4.08 -19.58 39.57
N LEU A 40 -4.40 -20.56 38.74
CA LEU A 40 -5.72 -20.77 38.14
C LEU A 40 -6.22 -22.19 38.44
N ALA A 41 -7.45 -22.27 38.93
CA ALA A 41 -8.21 -23.51 38.95
C ALA A 41 -8.92 -23.70 37.61
N LEU A 42 -8.81 -24.90 37.04
CA LEU A 42 -9.48 -25.30 35.80
C LEU A 42 -10.46 -26.45 36.07
N GLU A 43 -11.37 -26.71 35.13
CA GLU A 43 -12.29 -27.85 35.25
C GLU A 43 -11.57 -29.21 35.20
N ALA A 44 -12.31 -30.26 35.60
CA ALA A 44 -11.84 -31.65 35.64
C ALA A 44 -10.60 -31.90 36.52
N GLY A 45 -10.32 -31.01 37.48
CA GLY A 45 -9.21 -31.14 38.44
C GLY A 45 -7.85 -30.70 37.90
N TYR A 46 -7.83 -30.00 36.76
CA TYR A 46 -6.61 -29.39 36.22
C TYR A 46 -6.33 -28.06 36.93
N GLY A 47 -5.06 -27.67 36.96
CA GLY A 47 -4.63 -26.34 37.38
C GLY A 47 -3.74 -25.70 36.34
N ALA A 48 -3.63 -24.39 36.34
CA ALA A 48 -2.63 -23.66 35.59
C ALA A 48 -1.93 -22.66 36.49
N ARG A 49 -0.62 -22.47 36.28
CA ARG A 49 0.15 -21.43 36.93
C ARG A 49 0.89 -20.61 35.88
N LEU A 50 0.63 -19.32 35.85
CA LEU A 50 1.34 -18.36 35.01
C LEU A 50 2.43 -17.70 35.86
N TYR A 51 3.69 -18.00 35.57
CA TYR A 51 4.84 -17.35 36.18
C TYR A 51 5.28 -16.12 35.39
N LEU A 52 5.63 -15.05 36.08
CA LEU A 52 6.18 -13.81 35.55
C LEU A 52 7.63 -13.74 36.03
N LEU A 53 8.55 -14.23 35.18
CA LEU A 53 9.93 -14.50 35.56
C LEU A 53 10.84 -13.29 35.30
N ASP A 54 10.49 -12.47 34.32
CA ASP A 54 11.16 -11.22 33.94
C ASP A 54 10.16 -10.31 33.18
N ALA A 55 10.53 -9.06 32.89
CA ALA A 55 9.79 -8.11 32.07
C ALA A 55 9.30 -8.68 30.73
N HIS A 56 10.09 -9.56 30.11
CA HIS A 56 9.79 -10.16 28.80
C HIS A 56 9.69 -11.69 28.85
N LEU A 57 9.72 -12.30 30.04
CA LEU A 57 9.73 -13.75 30.20
C LEU A 57 8.61 -14.22 31.14
N ALA A 58 7.72 -15.04 30.59
CA ALA A 58 6.67 -15.70 31.35
C ALA A 58 6.59 -17.18 31.00
N ARG A 59 6.10 -17.97 31.95
CA ARG A 59 5.98 -19.43 31.82
C ARG A 59 4.59 -19.88 32.23
N LEU A 60 3.87 -20.55 31.33
CA LEU A 60 2.63 -21.24 31.65
C LEU A 60 2.91 -22.70 32.00
N LEU A 61 2.50 -23.11 33.19
CA LEU A 61 2.54 -24.51 33.63
C LEU A 61 1.10 -25.04 33.76
N ILE A 62 0.74 -26.06 32.98
CA ILE A 62 -0.53 -26.78 33.14
C ILE A 62 -0.29 -28.05 33.97
N THR A 63 -1.02 -28.17 35.07
CA THR A 63 -0.98 -29.33 35.99
C THR A 63 -2.21 -30.21 35.77
N ARG A 64 -1.98 -31.52 35.81
CA ARG A 64 -3.04 -32.53 35.67
C ARG A 64 -3.66 -32.83 37.04
N PRO A 65 -4.83 -33.48 37.09
CA PRO A 65 -5.33 -34.08 38.32
C PRO A 65 -4.28 -35.02 38.91
N GLY A 66 -3.92 -34.83 40.18
CA GLY A 66 -2.84 -35.57 40.84
C GLY A 66 -1.46 -34.91 40.76
N GLY A 67 -1.32 -33.74 40.12
CA GLY A 67 -0.11 -32.91 40.14
C GLY A 67 0.83 -33.12 38.97
N LEU A 68 2.13 -32.87 39.19
CA LEU A 68 3.18 -33.00 38.19
C LEU A 68 3.63 -34.46 38.07
N VAL A 69 3.63 -35.00 36.85
CA VAL A 69 4.19 -36.33 36.56
C VAL A 69 5.70 -36.35 36.75
N MET A 70 6.37 -35.25 36.40
CA MET A 70 7.81 -35.07 36.56
C MET A 70 8.06 -33.73 37.27
N PRO A 71 8.24 -33.72 38.60
CA PRO A 71 8.42 -32.49 39.37
C PRO A 71 9.79 -31.83 39.18
N ARG A 72 10.75 -32.55 38.58
CA ARG A 72 12.12 -32.08 38.34
C ARG A 72 12.36 -31.66 36.89
N THR A 73 13.31 -30.77 36.65
CA THR A 73 13.75 -30.34 35.32
C THR A 73 15.26 -30.11 35.26
N TRP A 74 15.85 -30.37 34.10
CA TRP A 74 17.26 -30.12 33.78
C TRP A 74 17.43 -29.08 32.66
N SER A 75 16.32 -28.63 32.06
CA SER A 75 16.35 -27.72 30.90
C SER A 75 16.17 -26.25 31.24
N ILE A 76 15.99 -25.90 32.52
CA ILE A 76 15.74 -24.52 32.95
C ILE A 76 16.85 -24.15 33.94
N SER A 77 17.78 -23.30 33.53
CA SER A 77 18.89 -22.84 34.37
C SER A 77 19.11 -21.34 34.14
N PRO A 78 18.45 -20.46 34.91
CA PRO A 78 18.68 -19.02 34.85
C PRO A 78 20.02 -18.68 35.52
N GLU A 79 20.85 -17.87 34.86
CA GLU A 79 22.10 -17.39 35.44
C GLU A 79 21.86 -16.22 36.41
N ILE A 80 22.19 -16.44 37.69
CA ILE A 80 22.96 -15.58 38.63
C ILE A 80 22.76 -16.21 40.02
N ALA A 81 23.53 -17.27 40.29
CA ALA A 81 24.00 -17.70 41.61
C ALA A 81 24.97 -18.87 41.39
N TRP A 82 26.17 -18.58 40.89
CA TRP A 82 27.30 -19.52 40.75
C TRP A 82 27.88 -19.94 42.12
N ALA A 83 27.04 -20.04 43.14
CA ALA A 83 27.41 -20.38 44.51
C ALA A 83 27.03 -21.83 44.89
N GLY A 84 26.79 -22.70 43.90
CA GLY A 84 26.43 -24.12 44.07
C GLY A 84 26.67 -24.95 42.80
N ASP A 85 26.14 -26.18 42.76
CA ASP A 85 26.15 -27.05 41.57
C ASP A 85 25.10 -26.57 40.55
N PRO A 86 25.51 -26.04 39.38
CA PRO A 86 24.58 -25.50 38.38
C PRO A 86 23.74 -26.58 37.67
N ASP A 87 24.13 -27.85 37.79
CA ASP A 87 23.49 -29.00 37.14
C ASP A 87 23.29 -30.14 38.14
N PRO A 88 22.42 -29.97 39.15
CA PRO A 88 22.19 -31.03 40.14
C PRO A 88 21.73 -32.30 39.43
N ILE A 89 22.36 -33.42 39.75
CA ILE A 89 22.05 -34.72 39.13
C ILE A 89 20.55 -35.07 39.25
N ASP A 90 19.91 -34.69 40.36
CA ASP A 90 18.49 -34.88 40.63
C ASP A 90 17.56 -33.86 39.95
N GLY A 91 18.13 -32.85 39.28
CA GLY A 91 17.43 -31.74 38.66
C GLY A 91 16.85 -30.73 39.66
N ARG A 92 16.48 -29.54 39.17
CA ARG A 92 15.78 -28.53 39.99
C ARG A 92 14.29 -28.80 40.06
N ASP A 93 13.63 -28.31 41.12
CA ASP A 93 12.17 -28.28 41.18
C ASP A 93 11.59 -27.40 40.05
N ARG A 94 10.56 -27.87 39.33
CA ARG A 94 9.86 -27.11 38.29
C ARG A 94 9.12 -25.90 38.83
N LEU A 95 8.68 -25.95 40.08
CA LEU A 95 7.99 -24.85 40.74
C LEU A 95 8.95 -23.77 41.24
N ASP A 96 10.23 -24.08 41.37
CA ASP A 96 11.24 -23.14 41.84
C ASP A 96 11.52 -22.05 40.79
N VAL A 97 11.49 -20.80 41.25
CA VAL A 97 11.76 -19.58 40.49
C VAL A 97 13.08 -18.91 40.90
N SER A 98 13.87 -19.55 41.78
CA SER A 98 15.19 -19.09 42.13
C SER A 98 16.05 -18.86 40.87
N GLY A 99 16.81 -17.76 40.90
CA GLY A 99 17.64 -17.28 39.80
C GLY A 99 16.93 -16.44 38.74
N PHE A 100 15.60 -16.32 38.75
CA PHE A 100 14.89 -15.36 37.90
C PHE A 100 14.76 -13.99 38.59
N PRO A 101 14.95 -12.86 37.89
CA PRO A 101 14.86 -11.52 38.49
C PRO A 101 13.49 -11.20 39.10
N GLY A 102 12.42 -11.77 38.53
CA GLY A 102 11.05 -11.41 38.85
C GLY A 102 10.66 -10.04 38.28
N VAL A 103 9.36 -9.76 38.22
CA VAL A 103 8.84 -8.48 37.72
C VAL A 103 7.55 -8.12 38.45
N PRO A 104 7.33 -6.85 38.82
CA PRO A 104 6.03 -6.40 39.32
C PRO A 104 4.94 -6.60 38.25
N PHE A 105 3.78 -7.06 38.69
CA PHE A 105 2.62 -7.23 37.83
C PHE A 105 1.32 -6.88 38.54
N SER A 106 0.30 -6.55 37.76
CA SER A 106 -1.08 -6.39 38.21
C SER A 106 -1.95 -7.53 37.67
N VAL A 107 -3.05 -7.78 38.37
CA VAL A 107 -4.09 -8.72 37.96
C VAL A 107 -5.42 -7.98 37.99
N ASP A 108 -6.16 -8.08 36.90
CA ASP A 108 -7.53 -7.61 36.77
C ASP A 108 -8.41 -8.73 36.22
N GLU A 109 -9.71 -8.73 36.52
CA GLU A 109 -10.61 -9.77 36.01
C GLU A 109 -12.03 -9.27 35.75
N ASP A 110 -12.63 -9.78 34.68
CA ASP A 110 -14.03 -9.57 34.31
C ASP A 110 -14.74 -10.92 34.10
N GLU A 111 -16.02 -10.89 33.70
CA GLU A 111 -16.81 -12.10 33.44
C GLU A 111 -16.21 -12.98 32.32
N ALA A 112 -15.50 -12.39 31.36
CA ALA A 112 -14.96 -13.06 30.18
C ALA A 112 -13.50 -13.55 30.37
N ALA A 113 -12.68 -12.82 31.12
CA ALA A 113 -11.23 -13.03 31.17
C ALA A 113 -10.57 -12.58 32.48
N ILE A 114 -9.37 -13.11 32.71
CA ILE A 114 -8.40 -12.65 33.72
C ILE A 114 -7.24 -12.02 32.96
N THR A 115 -6.83 -10.81 33.30
CA THR A 115 -5.73 -10.07 32.67
C THR A 115 -4.58 -9.96 33.66
N VAL A 116 -3.40 -10.43 33.26
CA VAL A 116 -2.16 -10.31 34.05
C VAL A 116 -1.19 -9.43 33.28
N GLU A 117 -0.72 -8.34 33.89
CA GLU A 117 0.04 -7.30 33.19
C GLU A 117 1.30 -6.88 33.95
N THR A 118 2.40 -6.78 33.21
CA THR A 118 3.68 -6.19 33.65
C THR A 118 3.91 -4.89 32.87
N ALA A 119 5.07 -4.25 33.07
CA ALA A 119 5.47 -3.10 32.26
C ALA A 119 5.70 -3.39 30.77
N TRP A 120 5.73 -4.64 30.30
CA TRP A 120 6.03 -4.94 28.88
C TRP A 120 5.24 -6.09 28.29
N LEU A 121 4.75 -6.99 29.14
CA LEU A 121 3.95 -8.16 28.79
C LEU A 121 2.56 -8.08 29.44
N ARG A 122 1.51 -8.36 28.67
CA ARG A 122 0.14 -8.57 29.13
C ARG A 122 -0.35 -9.93 28.64
N VAL A 123 -0.99 -10.69 29.51
CA VAL A 123 -1.61 -11.98 29.18
C VAL A 123 -3.09 -11.90 29.50
N ARG A 124 -3.94 -11.96 28.47
CA ARG A 124 -5.40 -12.01 28.63
C ARG A 124 -5.87 -13.46 28.55
N ILE A 125 -6.40 -13.97 29.65
CA ILE A 125 -6.77 -15.38 29.86
C ILE A 125 -8.28 -15.49 29.79
N ARG A 126 -8.82 -15.95 28.66
CA ARG A 126 -10.25 -16.23 28.53
C ARG A 126 -10.63 -17.45 29.35
N ARG A 127 -11.74 -17.35 30.10
CA ARG A 127 -12.15 -18.37 31.06
C ARG A 127 -12.63 -19.67 30.43
N SER A 128 -13.45 -19.61 29.38
CA SER A 128 -14.04 -20.80 28.77
C SER A 128 -14.36 -20.64 27.28
N PRO A 129 -13.85 -21.51 26.39
CA PRO A 129 -12.72 -22.41 26.62
C PRO A 129 -11.46 -21.64 27.02
N LEU A 130 -10.59 -22.26 27.82
CA LEU A 130 -9.30 -21.68 28.20
C LEU A 130 -8.53 -21.28 26.95
N MET A 131 -8.12 -20.01 26.88
CA MET A 131 -7.37 -19.44 25.78
C MET A 131 -6.57 -18.25 26.29
N LEU A 132 -5.30 -18.17 25.92
CA LEU A 132 -4.44 -17.04 26.23
C LEU A 132 -4.18 -16.20 24.97
N ASP A 133 -4.23 -14.89 25.15
CA ASP A 133 -3.76 -13.88 24.22
C ASP A 133 -2.55 -13.18 24.87
N TRP A 134 -1.36 -13.47 24.35
CA TRP A 134 -0.10 -12.93 24.84
C TRP A 134 0.22 -11.66 24.06
N GLN A 135 0.41 -10.57 24.78
CA GLN A 135 0.55 -9.24 24.23
C GLN A 135 1.80 -8.56 24.76
N VAL A 136 2.49 -7.81 23.90
CA VAL A 136 3.67 -7.04 24.29
C VAL A 136 3.53 -5.60 23.81
N ARG A 137 4.30 -4.68 24.38
CA ARG A 137 4.41 -3.30 23.88
C ARG A 137 5.87 -2.96 23.60
N SER A 138 6.12 -2.07 22.64
CA SER A 138 7.47 -1.69 22.19
C SER A 138 8.06 -0.50 22.94
N ALA A 139 7.22 0.30 23.61
CA ALA A 139 7.60 1.43 24.44
C ALA A 139 6.66 1.54 25.66
N PRO A 140 7.02 2.27 26.74
CA PRO A 140 6.21 2.37 27.95
C PRO A 140 4.78 2.89 27.71
N ASP A 141 4.60 3.77 26.72
CA ASP A 141 3.30 4.37 26.39
C ASP A 141 2.66 3.75 25.13
N ALA A 142 3.30 2.75 24.53
CA ALA A 142 2.76 2.06 23.36
C ALA A 142 1.61 1.12 23.76
N PRO A 143 0.59 0.94 22.89
CA PRO A 143 -0.46 -0.05 23.12
C PRO A 143 0.11 -1.47 23.15
N PHE A 144 -0.55 -2.37 23.88
CA PHE A 144 -0.24 -3.79 23.87
C PHE A 144 -0.75 -4.46 22.59
N GLU A 145 0.10 -5.26 21.96
CA GLU A 145 -0.14 -5.94 20.69
C GLU A 145 -0.01 -7.45 20.84
N SER A 146 -0.93 -8.21 20.23
CA SER A 146 -0.95 -9.67 20.29
C SER A 146 0.17 -10.30 19.45
N VAL A 147 1.06 -11.05 20.13
CA VAL A 147 2.20 -11.74 19.51
C VAL A 147 2.07 -13.26 19.50
N LEU A 148 1.27 -13.82 20.41
CA LEU A 148 0.96 -15.25 20.43
C LEU A 148 -0.49 -15.43 20.89
N LYS A 149 -1.30 -16.12 20.09
CA LYS A 149 -2.72 -16.28 20.38
C LYS A 149 -3.16 -17.73 20.25
N ASP A 150 -3.82 -18.21 21.29
CA ASP A 150 -4.36 -19.55 21.35
C ASP A 150 -5.59 -19.72 20.43
N ARG A 151 -5.81 -20.94 19.92
CA ARG A 151 -6.97 -21.24 19.08
C ARG A 151 -8.27 -21.10 19.90
N PRO A 152 -9.27 -20.30 19.45
CA PRO A 152 -10.47 -20.02 20.25
C PRO A 152 -11.36 -21.22 20.59
N SER A 153 -11.29 -22.33 19.86
CA SER A 153 -12.19 -23.47 20.12
C SER A 153 -11.56 -24.58 20.97
N HIS A 154 -10.26 -24.83 20.81
CA HIS A 154 -9.56 -25.98 21.43
C HIS A 154 -8.08 -25.65 21.67
N ALA A 155 -7.78 -24.61 22.44
CA ALA A 155 -6.39 -24.20 22.69
C ALA A 155 -5.59 -25.28 23.42
N TYR A 156 -6.03 -25.66 24.62
CA TYR A 156 -5.44 -26.74 25.42
C TYR A 156 -6.42 -27.89 25.45
N ALA A 157 -6.11 -28.96 24.74
CA ALA A 157 -6.98 -30.11 24.61
C ALA A 157 -6.34 -31.34 25.28
N PHE A 158 -7.15 -32.14 25.97
CA PHE A 158 -6.72 -33.37 26.63
C PHE A 158 -7.64 -34.55 26.30
N ASP A 159 -7.08 -35.76 26.28
CA ASP A 159 -7.85 -36.99 26.16
C ASP A 159 -7.78 -37.79 27.46
N ARG A 160 -8.96 -38.01 28.07
CA ARG A 160 -9.11 -38.73 29.35
C ARG A 160 -8.70 -40.20 29.27
N ARG A 161 -8.72 -40.82 28.08
CA ARG A 161 -8.38 -42.23 27.90
C ARG A 161 -6.92 -42.44 27.59
N SER A 162 -6.34 -41.62 26.73
CA SER A 162 -4.96 -41.79 26.27
C SER A 162 -3.94 -40.91 27.00
N ASN A 163 -4.38 -40.05 27.93
CA ASN A 163 -3.53 -39.09 28.64
C ASN A 163 -2.73 -38.15 27.71
N ARG A 164 -3.17 -38.02 26.44
CA ARG A 164 -2.58 -37.12 25.46
C ARG A 164 -3.00 -35.69 25.73
N PHE A 165 -2.07 -34.77 25.51
CA PHE A 165 -2.27 -33.33 25.63
C PHE A 165 -1.84 -32.67 24.32
N ARG A 166 -2.59 -31.66 23.87
CA ARG A 166 -2.27 -30.88 22.67
C ARG A 166 -2.52 -29.41 22.93
N HIS A 167 -1.63 -28.59 22.41
CA HIS A 167 -1.75 -27.14 22.41
C HIS A 167 -1.90 -26.65 20.97
N TYR A 168 -2.86 -25.75 20.73
CA TYR A 168 -3.20 -25.22 19.42
C TYR A 168 -3.17 -23.69 19.45
N LEU A 169 -2.40 -23.11 18.54
CA LEU A 169 -2.28 -21.68 18.31
C LEU A 169 -3.08 -21.27 17.07
N VAL A 170 -3.49 -20.01 17.01
CA VAL A 170 -3.84 -19.34 15.76
C VAL A 170 -2.55 -19.17 14.96
N ARG A 171 -2.59 -19.43 13.65
CA ARG A 171 -1.46 -19.23 12.75
C ARG A 171 -1.76 -18.06 11.82
N ASP A 172 -0.80 -17.16 11.66
CA ASP A 172 -0.76 -16.23 10.53
C ASP A 172 0.06 -16.88 9.40
N GLU A 173 -0.42 -16.80 8.16
CA GLU A 173 0.27 -17.39 7.00
C GLU A 173 1.64 -16.72 6.73
N ARG A 174 1.82 -15.49 7.22
CA ARG A 174 3.08 -14.74 7.12
C ARG A 174 4.09 -15.13 8.18
N GLU A 175 3.69 -15.79 9.28
CA GLU A 175 4.62 -16.24 10.32
C GLU A 175 5.64 -17.22 9.75
N ARG A 176 6.90 -17.07 10.15
CA ARG A 176 8.01 -17.95 9.80
C ARG A 176 8.56 -18.60 11.06
N PHE A 177 8.93 -19.87 10.99
CA PHE A 177 9.29 -20.67 12.17
C PHE A 177 10.71 -21.19 12.03
N TYR A 178 11.58 -20.85 12.98
CA TYR A 178 12.99 -21.24 12.99
C TYR A 178 13.36 -21.97 14.29
N GLY A 179 14.50 -22.64 14.29
CA GLY A 179 14.99 -23.40 15.45
C GLY A 179 14.69 -24.90 15.35
N PHE A 180 14.14 -25.47 16.41
CA PHE A 180 13.83 -26.89 16.60
C PHE A 180 15.04 -27.84 16.71
N GLY A 181 16.26 -27.28 16.83
CA GLY A 181 17.49 -28.04 16.92
C GLY A 181 17.95 -28.58 15.56
N ASP A 182 18.39 -29.84 15.54
CA ASP A 182 18.88 -30.49 14.32
C ASP A 182 17.72 -31.03 13.49
N LYS A 183 17.16 -30.17 12.64
CA LYS A 183 16.10 -30.53 11.69
C LYS A 183 16.56 -30.34 10.25
N SER A 184 16.39 -31.38 9.43
CA SER A 184 16.67 -31.36 7.99
C SER A 184 15.83 -30.31 7.23
N GLY A 185 16.17 -30.06 5.97
CA GLY A 185 15.51 -29.11 5.07
C GLY A 185 15.73 -27.65 5.44
N ASP A 186 15.04 -26.76 4.75
CA ASP A 186 15.24 -25.31 4.83
C ASP A 186 15.11 -24.75 6.25
N ALA A 187 15.77 -23.64 6.53
CA ALA A 187 15.78 -23.00 7.85
C ALA A 187 14.37 -22.61 8.31
N ASP A 188 13.55 -22.11 7.39
CA ASP A 188 12.13 -21.88 7.65
C ASP A 188 11.35 -23.20 7.66
N LYS A 189 10.74 -23.50 8.80
CA LYS A 189 9.92 -24.69 9.03
C LYS A 189 8.43 -24.43 8.82
N HIS A 190 8.05 -23.27 8.27
CA HIS A 190 6.66 -22.96 7.96
C HIS A 190 6.00 -24.07 7.12
N GLY A 191 4.79 -24.46 7.52
CA GLY A 191 4.01 -25.50 6.82
C GLY A 191 4.47 -26.94 7.09
N ARG A 192 5.61 -27.16 7.75
CA ARG A 192 6.12 -28.50 8.05
C ARG A 192 5.52 -29.06 9.34
N ARG A 193 5.43 -30.39 9.38
CA ARG A 193 5.18 -31.15 10.60
C ARG A 193 6.49 -31.80 11.04
N LEU A 194 6.92 -31.52 12.27
CA LEU A 194 8.15 -32.04 12.85
C LEU A 194 7.83 -32.93 14.05
N ALA A 195 8.61 -33.99 14.23
CA ALA A 195 8.55 -34.89 15.36
C ALA A 195 9.68 -34.59 16.35
N MET A 196 9.36 -34.49 17.63
CA MET A 196 10.36 -34.39 18.71
C MET A 196 10.69 -35.79 19.21
N GLY A 197 11.76 -36.36 18.68
CA GLY A 197 12.33 -37.64 19.07
C GLY A 197 13.78 -37.70 18.62
N ALA A 198 14.60 -38.50 19.29
CA ALA A 198 15.96 -38.79 18.86
C ALA A 198 15.98 -40.19 18.22
N THR A 199 16.52 -40.28 17.01
CA THR A 199 16.78 -41.55 16.31
C THR A 199 18.24 -41.57 15.86
N ASP A 200 18.70 -42.74 15.44
CA ASP A 200 19.96 -42.90 14.69
C ASP A 200 19.65 -43.12 13.19
N PRO A 201 19.35 -42.05 12.43
CA PRO A 201 19.04 -42.18 11.01
C PRO A 201 20.32 -42.24 10.18
N LEU A 202 21.01 -43.38 10.21
CA LEU A 202 22.20 -43.62 9.39
C LEU A 202 21.91 -43.33 7.91
N GLY A 203 22.66 -42.38 7.33
CA GLY A 203 22.49 -41.96 5.93
C GLY A 203 21.26 -41.07 5.67
N TYR A 204 20.82 -40.28 6.67
CA TYR A 204 19.65 -39.41 6.54
C TYR A 204 19.71 -38.45 5.34
N ASP A 205 18.54 -38.14 4.79
CA ASP A 205 18.35 -37.15 3.74
C ASP A 205 18.34 -35.74 4.36
N GLY A 206 19.31 -34.92 3.95
CA GLY A 206 19.49 -33.56 4.47
C GLY A 206 18.32 -32.61 4.18
N GLY A 207 17.42 -32.93 3.25
CA GLY A 207 16.23 -32.14 2.94
C GLY A 207 14.95 -32.61 3.63
N ARG A 208 14.80 -33.91 3.93
CA ARG A 208 13.51 -34.51 4.28
C ARG A 208 13.46 -35.28 5.60
N SER A 209 14.56 -35.87 6.04
CA SER A 209 14.54 -36.78 7.20
C SER A 209 14.19 -36.09 8.51
N ASP A 210 13.21 -36.61 9.23
CA ASP A 210 12.81 -36.18 10.57
C ASP A 210 12.10 -37.35 11.27
N PRO A 211 12.36 -37.66 12.56
CA PRO A 211 13.32 -37.01 13.46
C PRO A 211 14.81 -37.31 13.13
N LEU A 212 15.72 -36.55 13.76
CA LEU A 212 17.18 -36.74 13.72
C LEU A 212 17.73 -37.00 15.14
N TYR A 213 18.94 -36.54 15.46
CA TYR A 213 19.69 -36.98 16.64
C TYR A 213 19.33 -36.23 17.93
N LYS A 214 18.87 -34.96 17.87
CA LYS A 214 18.63 -34.12 19.05
C LYS A 214 17.15 -33.74 19.19
N HIS A 215 16.75 -33.47 20.42
CA HIS A 215 15.40 -33.04 20.78
C HIS A 215 15.45 -31.64 21.40
N ILE A 216 15.34 -30.59 20.59
CA ILE A 216 15.32 -29.22 21.08
C ILE A 216 13.95 -28.61 20.74
N PRO A 217 12.95 -28.70 21.64
CA PRO A 217 11.61 -28.17 21.41
C PRO A 217 11.56 -26.65 21.65
N TRP A 218 12.50 -25.92 21.06
CA TRP A 218 12.58 -24.46 21.08
C TRP A 218 12.39 -23.92 19.67
N SER A 219 11.55 -22.90 19.51
CA SER A 219 11.31 -22.26 18.22
C SER A 219 11.27 -20.75 18.35
N VAL A 220 11.73 -20.08 17.30
CA VAL A 220 11.59 -18.63 17.12
C VAL A 220 10.56 -18.39 16.03
N THR A 221 9.54 -17.58 16.33
CA THR A 221 8.55 -17.14 15.35
C THR A 221 8.86 -15.72 14.92
N VAL A 222 8.98 -15.50 13.62
CA VAL A 222 9.16 -14.17 13.02
C VAL A 222 7.87 -13.80 12.30
N ARG A 223 7.33 -12.61 12.59
CA ARG A 223 6.21 -12.01 11.87
C ARG A 223 6.75 -10.88 10.99
N PRO A 224 6.58 -10.94 9.66
CA PRO A 224 6.86 -9.80 8.79
C PRO A 224 5.81 -8.71 9.05
N ASP A 225 6.25 -7.50 9.38
CA ASP A 225 5.35 -6.36 9.59
C ASP A 225 4.89 -5.80 8.24
N ASP A 226 3.58 -5.87 8.00
CA ASP A 226 2.90 -5.13 6.92
C ASP A 226 2.34 -3.82 7.50
N LEU A 227 3.11 -2.75 7.37
CA LEU A 227 2.76 -1.44 7.92
C LEU A 227 1.52 -0.83 7.24
N LEU A 228 1.28 -1.11 5.95
CA LEU A 228 0.10 -0.62 5.24
C LEU A 228 -1.18 -1.21 5.85
N ALA A 229 -1.20 -2.53 6.07
CA ALA A 229 -2.32 -3.21 6.70
C ALA A 229 -2.50 -2.75 8.17
N ARG A 230 -1.40 -2.63 8.94
CA ARG A 230 -1.44 -2.15 10.33
C ARG A 230 -2.04 -0.75 10.43
N HIS A 231 -1.62 0.13 9.53
CA HIS A 231 -2.05 1.51 9.53
C HIS A 231 -3.28 1.76 8.65
N GLY A 232 -3.89 0.75 8.03
CA GLY A 232 -5.10 0.91 7.21
C GLY A 232 -4.92 1.95 6.11
N ILE A 233 -3.73 1.98 5.48
CA ILE A 233 -3.38 2.94 4.44
C ILE A 233 -3.44 2.23 3.08
N PRO A 234 -4.26 2.69 2.13
CA PRO A 234 -4.23 2.17 0.77
C PRO A 234 -2.93 2.61 0.08
N CYS A 235 -2.33 1.71 -0.69
CA CYS A 235 -1.14 1.99 -1.48
C CYS A 235 -1.19 1.16 -2.77
N GLY A 236 -1.26 1.83 -3.92
CA GLY A 236 -1.23 1.15 -5.23
C GLY A 236 0.18 0.97 -5.78
N SER A 237 1.13 1.82 -5.38
CA SER A 237 2.51 1.74 -5.85
C SER A 237 3.54 2.27 -4.86
N PHE A 238 4.76 1.75 -4.96
CA PHE A 238 5.92 2.15 -4.17
C PHE A 238 7.07 2.56 -5.09
N GLN A 239 7.57 3.79 -4.92
CA GLN A 239 8.63 4.35 -5.74
C GLN A 239 10.00 4.00 -5.14
N MET A 240 10.77 3.20 -5.87
CA MET A 240 12.14 2.86 -5.50
C MET A 240 13.09 3.95 -6.01
N SER A 241 13.45 4.88 -5.13
CA SER A 241 14.56 5.83 -5.38
C SER A 241 15.88 5.08 -5.65
N SER A 242 16.92 5.78 -6.10
CA SER A 242 18.21 5.18 -6.52
C SER A 242 19.04 4.47 -5.44
N GLY A 243 18.49 4.19 -4.25
CA GLY A 243 19.13 3.36 -3.22
C GLY A 243 19.25 1.89 -3.59
N TYR A 244 18.47 1.39 -4.55
CA TYR A 244 18.60 0.02 -5.05
C TYR A 244 19.73 -0.15 -6.06
N THR A 245 20.21 0.94 -6.65
CA THR A 245 21.16 0.96 -7.78
C THR A 245 22.52 1.49 -7.36
N LEU A 246 23.07 0.89 -6.29
CA LEU A 246 24.34 1.31 -5.69
C LEU A 246 25.44 0.25 -5.90
N VAL A 247 26.64 0.72 -6.27
CA VAL A 247 27.89 -0.04 -6.23
C VAL A 247 28.83 0.67 -5.24
N GLY A 248 29.02 0.09 -4.05
CA GLY A 248 29.52 0.85 -2.90
C GLY A 248 28.57 2.01 -2.58
N ASP A 249 29.10 3.23 -2.50
CA ASP A 249 28.31 4.46 -2.28
C ASP A 249 27.92 5.19 -3.58
N ARG A 250 28.29 4.65 -4.74
CA ARG A 250 28.05 5.27 -6.05
C ARG A 250 26.72 4.83 -6.65
N ARG A 251 25.93 5.78 -7.15
CA ARG A 251 24.64 5.53 -7.81
C ARG A 251 24.85 5.17 -9.28
N CYS A 252 24.86 3.87 -9.57
CA CYS A 252 25.08 3.31 -10.89
C CYS A 252 23.77 2.71 -11.41
N VAL A 253 23.03 3.44 -12.26
CA VAL A 253 21.73 3.00 -12.83
C VAL A 253 21.82 1.60 -13.47
N PHE A 254 20.75 0.80 -13.40
CA PHE A 254 20.73 -0.56 -13.95
C PHE A 254 21.74 -1.52 -13.32
N THR A 255 22.09 -1.28 -12.06
CA THR A 255 22.81 -2.24 -11.22
C THR A 255 21.96 -2.54 -9.99
N TRP A 256 22.13 -3.72 -9.40
CA TRP A 256 21.46 -4.09 -8.16
C TRP A 256 22.46 -4.05 -7.01
N ASN A 257 22.20 -3.25 -5.98
CA ASN A 257 22.90 -3.34 -4.71
C ASN A 257 22.52 -4.65 -4.03
N ARG A 258 23.37 -5.67 -4.16
CA ARG A 258 23.13 -7.01 -3.61
C ARG A 258 23.30 -7.10 -2.09
N ASP A 259 23.88 -6.08 -1.45
CA ASP A 259 23.93 -6.03 0.03
C ASP A 259 22.57 -5.63 0.60
N ARG A 260 21.90 -4.65 -0.04
CA ARG A 260 20.56 -4.19 0.34
C ARG A 260 19.44 -5.08 -0.22
N PHE A 261 19.65 -5.61 -1.43
CA PHE A 261 18.71 -6.46 -2.15
C PHE A 261 19.42 -7.76 -2.58
N PRO A 262 19.72 -8.68 -1.64
CA PRO A 262 20.40 -9.94 -1.98
C PRO A 262 19.66 -10.75 -3.05
N ASP A 263 18.33 -10.78 -2.94
CA ASP A 263 17.42 -11.37 -3.90
C ASP A 263 16.34 -10.35 -4.34
N PRO A 264 16.60 -9.58 -5.40
CA PRO A 264 15.64 -8.61 -5.90
C PRO A 264 14.32 -9.24 -6.36
N GLN A 265 14.35 -10.46 -6.93
CA GLN A 265 13.14 -11.14 -7.39
C GLN A 265 12.22 -11.53 -6.23
N ALA A 266 12.80 -11.95 -5.09
CA ALA A 266 12.02 -12.20 -3.89
C ALA A 266 11.38 -10.92 -3.32
N VAL A 267 12.07 -9.78 -3.43
CA VAL A 267 11.53 -8.48 -3.00
C VAL A 267 10.36 -8.07 -3.90
N THR A 268 10.56 -8.06 -5.22
CA THR A 268 9.49 -7.68 -6.16
C THR A 268 8.28 -8.61 -6.07
N ALA A 269 8.51 -9.92 -5.84
CA ALA A 269 7.44 -10.88 -5.61
C ALA A 269 6.58 -10.51 -4.39
N ARG A 270 7.19 -10.07 -3.28
CA ARG A 270 6.45 -9.64 -2.08
C ARG A 270 5.57 -8.43 -2.34
N PHE A 271 6.08 -7.43 -3.08
CA PHE A 271 5.28 -6.25 -3.45
C PHE A 271 4.10 -6.62 -4.35
N ARG A 272 4.33 -7.49 -5.34
CA ARG A 272 3.26 -8.02 -6.20
C ARG A 272 2.20 -8.80 -5.40
N ASP A 273 2.61 -9.65 -4.46
CA ASP A 273 1.67 -10.41 -3.61
C ASP A 273 0.84 -9.48 -2.72
N ALA A 274 1.43 -8.34 -2.31
CA ALA A 274 0.73 -7.26 -1.61
C ALA A 274 -0.10 -6.34 -2.53
N LYS A 275 -0.10 -6.60 -3.85
CA LYS A 275 -0.75 -5.77 -4.89
C LYS A 275 -0.25 -4.31 -4.91
N VAL A 276 1.04 -4.12 -4.61
CA VAL A 276 1.73 -2.83 -4.69
C VAL A 276 2.69 -2.87 -5.87
N GLU A 277 2.48 -2.00 -6.85
CA GLU A 277 3.35 -1.89 -8.03
C GLU A 277 4.65 -1.17 -7.68
N LEU A 278 5.79 -1.72 -8.11
CA LEU A 278 7.09 -1.07 -7.94
C LEU A 278 7.39 -0.14 -9.12
N VAL A 279 7.87 1.06 -8.82
CA VAL A 279 8.31 2.03 -9.83
C VAL A 279 9.78 2.37 -9.59
N ALA A 280 10.65 2.01 -10.52
CA ALA A 280 12.10 2.14 -10.34
C ALA A 280 12.67 3.45 -10.91
N ASN A 281 13.43 4.17 -10.09
CA ASN A 281 14.19 5.37 -10.47
C ASN A 281 15.34 5.03 -11.43
N ILE A 282 15.34 5.64 -12.62
CA ILE A 282 16.37 5.48 -13.66
C ILE A 282 16.84 6.85 -14.16
N LYS A 283 18.15 6.98 -14.41
CA LYS A 283 18.80 8.25 -14.74
C LYS A 283 19.60 8.13 -16.05
N PRO A 284 19.64 9.16 -16.91
CA PRO A 284 20.24 9.06 -18.24
C PRO A 284 21.77 9.29 -18.28
N ALA A 285 22.44 9.34 -17.13
CA ALA A 285 23.88 9.54 -17.04
C ALA A 285 24.55 8.32 -16.40
N LEU A 286 25.70 7.93 -16.95
CA LEU A 286 26.58 6.92 -16.35
C LEU A 286 27.77 7.61 -15.70
N LEU A 287 28.01 7.32 -14.41
CA LEU A 287 29.25 7.72 -13.75
C LEU A 287 30.45 7.12 -14.51
N LEU A 288 31.59 7.79 -14.52
CA LEU A 288 32.80 7.27 -15.21
C LEU A 288 33.22 5.88 -14.72
N GLU A 289 32.94 5.59 -13.45
CA GLU A 289 33.24 4.34 -12.75
C GLU A 289 32.17 3.25 -13.00
N HIS A 290 31.12 3.56 -13.77
CA HIS A 290 30.01 2.66 -13.99
C HIS A 290 30.48 1.37 -14.68
N PRO A 291 30.07 0.16 -14.21
CA PRO A 291 30.54 -1.12 -14.78
C PRO A 291 30.30 -1.28 -16.29
N ARG A 292 29.32 -0.56 -16.82
CA ARG A 292 28.93 -0.55 -18.25
C ARG A 292 29.39 0.70 -19.02
N PHE A 293 30.24 1.56 -18.45
CA PHE A 293 30.66 2.79 -19.12
C PHE A 293 31.36 2.49 -20.45
N ALA A 294 32.37 1.60 -20.42
CA ALA A 294 33.13 1.20 -21.60
C ALA A 294 32.26 0.51 -22.68
N GLU A 295 31.18 -0.19 -22.28
CA GLU A 295 30.21 -0.79 -23.21
C GLU A 295 29.54 0.30 -24.06
N VAL A 296 29.11 1.39 -23.42
CA VAL A 296 28.43 2.51 -24.09
C VAL A 296 29.40 3.37 -24.90
N GLU A 297 30.60 3.58 -24.38
CA GLU A 297 31.65 4.32 -25.08
C GLU A 297 32.09 3.63 -26.38
N ALA A 298 32.15 2.29 -26.39
CA ALA A 298 32.60 1.51 -27.55
C ALA A 298 31.75 1.73 -28.81
N PHE A 299 30.46 2.07 -28.66
CA PHE A 299 29.60 2.45 -29.79
C PHE A 299 29.32 3.95 -29.88
N GLY A 300 30.01 4.77 -29.08
CA GLY A 300 29.85 6.22 -29.07
C GLY A 300 28.47 6.67 -28.61
N GLY A 301 27.90 6.00 -27.60
CA GLY A 301 26.53 6.23 -27.13
C GLY A 301 26.33 7.41 -26.18
N PHE A 302 27.36 8.21 -25.92
CA PHE A 302 27.31 9.39 -25.06
C PHE A 302 27.23 10.68 -25.87
N VAL A 303 26.70 11.75 -25.26
CA VAL A 303 26.88 13.11 -25.76
C VAL A 303 28.38 13.38 -25.80
N ARG A 304 28.87 13.94 -26.91
CA ARG A 304 30.31 14.09 -27.18
C ARG A 304 30.81 15.47 -26.80
N ASP A 305 32.08 15.54 -26.44
CA ASP A 305 32.75 16.78 -26.11
C ASP A 305 32.81 17.72 -27.34
N SER A 306 32.72 19.03 -27.10
CA SER A 306 32.70 20.03 -28.16
C SER A 306 34.09 20.33 -28.75
N GLU A 307 35.16 20.18 -27.96
CA GLU A 307 36.53 20.41 -28.39
C GLU A 307 37.18 19.13 -28.95
N ASP A 308 36.90 17.98 -28.32
CA ASP A 308 37.36 16.67 -28.78
C ASP A 308 36.18 15.70 -28.98
N PRO A 309 35.52 15.71 -30.16
CA PRO A 309 34.36 14.87 -30.45
C PRO A 309 34.64 13.36 -30.40
N SER A 310 35.91 12.93 -30.26
CA SER A 310 36.25 11.52 -30.07
C SER A 310 35.91 11.02 -28.66
N LYS A 311 35.69 11.92 -27.70
CA LYS A 311 35.44 11.60 -26.29
C LYS A 311 34.01 11.91 -25.85
N PRO A 312 33.49 11.21 -24.83
CA PRO A 312 32.29 11.62 -24.12
C PRO A 312 32.46 13.00 -23.45
N HIS A 313 31.42 13.82 -23.47
CA HIS A 313 31.36 15.01 -22.62
C HIS A 313 31.16 14.58 -21.16
N VAL A 314 32.00 15.10 -20.27
CA VAL A 314 31.96 14.78 -18.83
C VAL A 314 31.51 16.01 -18.05
N THR A 315 30.50 15.84 -17.21
CA THR A 315 29.99 16.88 -16.30
C THR A 315 29.84 16.33 -14.88
N GLN A 316 29.71 17.23 -13.91
CA GLN A 316 29.35 16.86 -12.54
C GLN A 316 27.90 16.42 -12.50
N PHE A 317 27.66 15.20 -12.01
CA PHE A 317 26.33 14.67 -11.74
C PHE A 317 26.15 14.37 -10.25
N TRP A 318 24.93 14.14 -9.77
CA TRP A 318 24.63 13.91 -8.35
C TRP A 318 25.52 12.84 -7.68
N GLY A 319 25.99 11.84 -8.42
CA GLY A 319 26.85 10.75 -7.91
C GLY A 319 28.36 10.93 -8.12
N GLY A 320 28.80 11.98 -8.82
CA GLY A 320 30.18 12.18 -9.26
C GLY A 320 30.28 12.58 -10.75
N PRO A 321 31.50 12.65 -11.30
CA PRO A 321 31.72 12.86 -12.74
C PRO A 321 31.00 11.79 -13.58
N ALA A 322 30.27 12.22 -14.61
CA ALA A 322 29.44 11.36 -15.43
C ALA A 322 29.37 11.84 -16.88
N ALA A 323 28.98 10.93 -17.78
CA ALA A 323 28.61 11.25 -19.14
C ALA A 323 27.13 10.93 -19.38
N TYR A 324 26.41 11.84 -20.03
CA TYR A 324 25.01 11.64 -20.41
C TYR A 324 24.91 10.79 -21.68
N LEU A 325 23.97 9.84 -21.66
CA LEU A 325 23.61 9.04 -22.81
C LEU A 325 23.00 9.90 -23.91
N ASP A 326 23.43 9.71 -25.15
CA ASP A 326 22.85 10.38 -26.30
C ASP A 326 21.75 9.51 -26.93
N PHE A 327 20.50 9.85 -26.68
CA PHE A 327 19.35 9.11 -27.20
C PHE A 327 19.03 9.40 -28.66
N THR A 328 19.64 10.41 -29.30
CA THR A 328 19.52 10.57 -30.76
C THR A 328 20.29 9.48 -31.51
N ASN A 329 21.30 8.87 -30.87
CA ASN A 329 21.93 7.64 -31.37
C ASN A 329 20.98 6.44 -31.18
N PRO A 330 20.56 5.75 -32.26
CA PRO A 330 19.66 4.60 -32.16
C PRO A 330 20.22 3.44 -31.33
N GLN A 331 21.54 3.26 -31.30
CA GLN A 331 22.17 2.19 -30.50
C GLN A 331 22.04 2.47 -29.00
N THR A 332 22.13 3.73 -28.58
CA THR A 332 21.90 4.14 -27.19
C THR A 332 20.46 3.87 -26.77
N SER A 333 19.49 4.26 -27.60
CA SER A 333 18.07 3.99 -27.34
C SER A 333 17.76 2.49 -27.24
N ALA A 334 18.37 1.67 -28.10
CA ALA A 334 18.24 0.21 -28.06
C ALA A 334 18.92 -0.39 -26.81
N TRP A 335 20.11 0.10 -26.46
CA TRP A 335 20.82 -0.29 -25.24
C TRP A 335 19.99 0.01 -23.99
N TRP A 336 19.43 1.22 -23.90
CA TRP A 336 18.57 1.62 -22.78
C TRP A 336 17.34 0.74 -22.66
N SER A 337 16.64 0.50 -23.77
CA SER A 337 15.46 -0.37 -23.81
C SER A 337 15.79 -1.79 -23.33
N ARG A 338 16.95 -2.33 -23.74
CA ARG A 338 17.46 -3.62 -23.27
C ARG A 338 17.73 -3.61 -21.76
N GLN A 339 18.34 -2.56 -21.22
CA GLN A 339 18.60 -2.47 -19.78
C GLN A 339 17.32 -2.33 -18.94
N VAL A 340 16.34 -1.54 -19.40
CA VAL A 340 15.01 -1.47 -18.76
C VAL A 340 14.38 -2.87 -18.71
N LYS A 341 14.46 -3.64 -19.79
CA LYS A 341 13.98 -5.02 -19.80
C LYS A 341 14.76 -5.91 -18.82
N GLU A 342 16.06 -6.06 -19.03
CA GLU A 342 16.90 -7.04 -18.34
C GLU A 342 17.09 -6.75 -16.86
N GLN A 343 17.14 -5.48 -16.46
CA GLN A 343 17.46 -5.09 -15.09
C GLN A 343 16.23 -4.73 -14.25
N LEU A 344 15.06 -4.49 -14.88
CA LEU A 344 13.83 -4.12 -14.17
C LEU A 344 12.67 -5.07 -14.51
N ILE A 345 12.25 -5.15 -15.78
CA ILE A 345 11.07 -5.95 -16.18
C ILE A 345 11.27 -7.44 -15.88
N ASP A 346 12.44 -7.99 -16.20
CA ASP A 346 12.78 -9.40 -15.92
C ASP A 346 12.88 -9.70 -14.41
N TYR A 347 12.98 -8.65 -13.58
CA TYR A 347 12.88 -8.72 -12.12
C TYR A 347 11.46 -8.49 -11.60
N GLY A 348 10.48 -8.21 -12.47
CA GLY A 348 9.08 -7.96 -12.11
C GLY A 348 8.75 -6.49 -11.82
N ILE A 349 9.59 -5.54 -12.23
CA ILE A 349 9.33 -4.11 -12.14
C ILE A 349 8.92 -3.58 -13.51
N ASN A 350 7.62 -3.42 -13.73
CA ASN A 350 7.06 -3.00 -15.02
C ASN A 350 6.96 -1.48 -15.20
N SER A 351 7.33 -0.71 -14.18
CA SER A 351 7.17 0.75 -14.15
C SER A 351 8.49 1.48 -13.94
N THR A 352 8.65 2.62 -14.61
CA THR A 352 9.91 3.40 -14.57
C THR A 352 9.66 4.85 -14.18
N TRP A 353 10.58 5.39 -13.39
CA TRP A 353 10.67 6.79 -13.03
C TRP A 353 11.94 7.37 -13.66
N ASN A 354 11.79 8.08 -14.78
CA ASN A 354 12.86 8.75 -15.51
C ASN A 354 13.20 10.06 -14.78
N ASP A 355 14.36 10.08 -14.15
CA ASP A 355 14.76 11.11 -13.20
C ASP A 355 16.10 11.74 -13.59
N ASN A 356 16.36 12.96 -13.13
CA ASN A 356 17.53 13.75 -13.52
C ASN A 356 17.76 13.79 -15.03
N ASN A 357 16.67 13.90 -15.80
CA ASN A 357 16.68 13.79 -17.25
C ASN A 357 16.48 15.13 -17.96
N GLU A 358 16.87 16.22 -17.31
CA GLU A 358 16.94 17.57 -17.88
C GLU A 358 18.16 17.75 -18.81
N PHE A 359 19.13 16.83 -18.75
CA PHE A 359 20.43 16.92 -19.41
C PHE A 359 21.17 18.19 -18.98
N GLU A 360 21.54 18.24 -17.70
CA GLU A 360 22.31 19.33 -17.06
C GLU A 360 23.77 19.34 -17.55
N ILE A 361 23.94 19.57 -18.85
CA ILE A 361 25.18 19.75 -19.57
C ILE A 361 25.33 21.25 -19.80
N TRP A 362 26.35 21.83 -19.17
CA TRP A 362 26.61 23.27 -19.21
C TRP A 362 27.31 23.70 -20.51
N ASP A 363 28.11 22.81 -21.11
CA ASP A 363 28.65 23.04 -22.45
C ASP A 363 27.55 22.91 -23.50
N GLU A 364 27.00 24.05 -23.90
CA GLU A 364 25.94 24.16 -24.90
C GLU A 364 26.37 23.67 -26.30
N ALA A 365 27.69 23.62 -26.56
CA ALA A 365 28.27 23.15 -27.81
C ALA A 365 28.52 21.64 -27.84
N ALA A 366 28.32 20.92 -26.72
CA ALA A 366 28.46 19.48 -26.67
C ALA A 366 27.59 18.79 -27.74
N LEU A 367 28.15 17.82 -28.44
CA LEU A 367 27.63 17.32 -29.71
C LEU A 367 26.74 16.10 -29.51
N CYS A 368 25.64 16.02 -30.27
CA CYS A 368 24.77 14.84 -30.32
C CYS A 368 24.80 14.21 -31.72
N ASP A 369 24.66 12.90 -31.78
CA ASP A 369 24.64 12.07 -32.99
C ASP A 369 23.22 12.03 -33.59
N LEU A 370 22.84 13.14 -34.24
CA LEU A 370 21.56 13.25 -34.94
C LEU A 370 21.71 12.84 -36.41
N ALA A 371 21.90 11.55 -36.67
CA ALA A 371 21.89 10.97 -38.02
C ALA A 371 22.76 11.73 -39.05
N GLY A 372 23.95 12.17 -38.64
CA GLY A 372 24.89 12.92 -39.48
C GLY A 372 24.63 14.43 -39.58
N HIS A 373 23.61 14.96 -38.92
CA HIS A 373 23.39 16.40 -38.78
C HIS A 373 24.22 16.97 -37.63
N LYS A 374 24.78 18.17 -37.83
CA LYS A 374 25.40 18.93 -36.73
C LYS A 374 24.31 19.39 -35.76
N ALA A 375 24.24 18.77 -34.60
CA ALA A 375 23.33 19.15 -33.53
C ALA A 375 24.08 19.19 -32.20
N THR A 376 23.69 20.12 -31.34
CA THR A 376 24.29 20.28 -30.02
C THR A 376 23.25 19.99 -28.95
N ILE A 377 23.71 19.75 -27.72
CA ILE A 377 22.80 19.54 -26.60
C ILE A 377 21.86 20.72 -26.43
N ALA A 378 22.32 21.96 -26.62
CA ALA A 378 21.50 23.16 -26.46
C ALA A 378 20.24 23.16 -27.34
N THR A 379 20.30 22.60 -28.55
CA THR A 379 19.12 22.48 -29.43
C THR A 379 18.31 21.21 -29.21
N LEU A 380 18.87 20.22 -28.49
CA LEU A 380 18.30 18.89 -28.35
C LEU A 380 17.93 18.48 -26.91
N ARG A 381 18.17 19.27 -25.86
CA ARG A 381 17.84 18.90 -24.46
C ARG A 381 16.42 18.29 -24.32
N PRO A 382 15.33 18.95 -24.77
CA PRO A 382 13.99 18.37 -24.65
C PRO A 382 13.78 17.12 -25.53
N VAL A 383 14.50 17.03 -26.65
CA VAL A 383 14.45 15.88 -27.56
C VAL A 383 15.11 14.67 -26.90
N GLN A 384 16.26 14.85 -26.25
CA GLN A 384 16.96 13.80 -25.52
C GLN A 384 16.07 13.21 -24.42
N THR A 385 15.42 14.08 -23.65
CA THR A 385 14.45 13.68 -22.62
C THR A 385 13.29 12.88 -23.23
N ASN A 386 12.69 13.37 -24.33
CA ASN A 386 11.61 12.68 -25.03
C ASN A 386 12.02 11.31 -25.59
N LEU A 387 13.25 11.19 -26.11
CA LEU A 387 13.76 9.93 -26.63
C LEU A 387 14.10 8.93 -25.53
N MET A 388 14.59 9.37 -24.37
CA MET A 388 14.72 8.52 -23.17
C MET A 388 13.38 7.92 -22.76
N MET A 389 12.35 8.77 -22.63
CA MET A 389 10.99 8.32 -22.29
C MET A 389 10.44 7.32 -23.31
N ARG A 390 10.65 7.62 -24.61
CA ARG A 390 10.26 6.72 -25.70
C ARG A 390 11.00 5.37 -25.63
N ALA A 391 12.29 5.36 -25.33
CA ALA A 391 13.07 4.13 -25.19
C ALA A 391 12.56 3.25 -24.03
N SER A 392 12.29 3.86 -22.86
CA SER A 392 11.66 3.17 -21.73
C SER A 392 10.28 2.61 -22.10
N ALA A 393 9.45 3.38 -22.81
CA ALA A 393 8.12 2.95 -23.24
C ALA A 393 8.17 1.78 -24.24
N ILE A 394 9.11 1.79 -25.20
CA ILE A 394 9.31 0.69 -26.14
C ILE A 394 9.61 -0.63 -25.40
N ALA A 395 10.47 -0.60 -24.39
CA ALA A 395 10.79 -1.79 -23.61
C ALA A 395 9.56 -2.35 -22.88
N GLN A 396 8.78 -1.49 -22.22
CA GLN A 396 7.59 -1.89 -21.49
C GLN A 396 6.47 -2.40 -22.41
N THR A 397 6.19 -1.69 -23.51
CA THR A 397 5.20 -2.13 -24.51
C THR A 397 5.62 -3.43 -25.17
N ALA A 398 6.90 -3.63 -25.48
CA ALA A 398 7.37 -4.90 -26.04
C ALA A 398 7.21 -6.07 -25.07
N ALA A 399 7.40 -5.83 -23.76
CA ALA A 399 7.23 -6.85 -22.73
C ALA A 399 5.76 -7.20 -22.45
N ALA A 400 4.86 -6.23 -22.55
CA ALA A 400 3.43 -6.41 -22.34
C ALA A 400 2.58 -5.62 -23.36
N PRO A 401 2.48 -6.08 -24.63
CA PRO A 401 1.84 -5.31 -25.71
C PRO A 401 0.36 -5.00 -25.47
N GLY A 402 -0.34 -5.86 -24.73
CA GLY A 402 -1.74 -5.68 -24.40
C GLY A 402 -2.00 -4.81 -23.17
N THR A 403 -0.97 -4.34 -22.47
CA THR A 403 -1.09 -3.62 -21.19
C THR A 403 -0.54 -2.21 -21.32
N ARG A 404 -1.23 -1.22 -20.71
CA ARG A 404 -0.77 0.17 -20.69
C ARG A 404 0.54 0.26 -19.92
N PRO A 405 1.60 0.82 -20.51
CA PRO A 405 2.84 1.04 -19.80
C PRO A 405 2.67 2.18 -18.77
N TYR A 406 3.36 2.08 -17.64
CA TYR A 406 3.36 3.11 -16.60
C TYR A 406 4.77 3.69 -16.45
N LEU A 407 4.90 4.96 -16.85
CA LEU A 407 6.14 5.71 -16.77
C LEU A 407 5.89 7.08 -16.17
N ILE A 408 6.88 7.55 -15.42
CA ILE A 408 6.93 8.90 -14.88
C ILE A 408 8.21 9.56 -15.41
N SER A 409 8.16 10.87 -15.68
CA SER A 409 9.35 11.66 -16.00
C SER A 409 9.36 12.99 -15.27
N ARG A 410 10.55 13.40 -14.82
CA ARG A 410 10.76 14.73 -14.22
C ARG A 410 10.68 15.82 -15.27
N SER A 411 11.52 15.66 -16.30
CA SER A 411 11.62 16.60 -17.41
C SER A 411 10.91 16.08 -18.65
N GLY A 412 10.59 16.97 -19.57
CA GLY A 412 10.07 16.63 -20.89
C GLY A 412 9.74 17.86 -21.72
N GLY A 413 9.70 17.68 -23.03
CA GLY A 413 9.20 18.70 -23.96
C GLY A 413 7.78 18.40 -24.43
N PRO A 414 7.21 19.25 -25.30
CA PRO A 414 5.94 18.95 -25.97
C PRO A 414 5.94 17.54 -26.58
N GLY A 415 4.86 16.78 -26.32
CA GLY A 415 4.73 15.39 -26.75
C GLY A 415 5.14 14.35 -25.71
N MET A 416 5.64 14.74 -24.53
CA MET A 416 5.94 13.82 -23.44
C MET A 416 4.70 13.06 -22.93
N GLN A 417 3.51 13.67 -23.00
CA GLN A 417 2.24 13.08 -22.57
C GLN A 417 1.86 11.80 -23.33
N ARG A 418 2.52 11.51 -24.47
CA ARG A 418 2.37 10.25 -25.20
C ARG A 418 3.01 9.06 -24.48
N TYR A 419 3.93 9.32 -23.55
CA TYR A 419 4.77 8.30 -22.94
C TYR A 419 4.61 8.29 -21.42
N VAL A 420 4.47 9.44 -20.77
CA VAL A 420 4.67 9.56 -19.33
C VAL A 420 3.60 10.37 -18.61
N GLN A 421 3.53 10.13 -17.32
CA GLN A 421 3.00 11.00 -16.28
C GLN A 421 4.13 11.89 -15.73
N THR A 422 3.83 12.93 -14.96
CA THR A 422 4.87 13.85 -14.45
C THR A 422 4.58 14.40 -13.05
N TRP A 423 5.51 15.17 -12.50
CA TRP A 423 5.34 15.92 -11.25
C TRP A 423 6.19 17.19 -11.29
N SER A 424 6.06 18.06 -10.28
CA SER A 424 6.78 19.34 -10.22
C SER A 424 8.28 19.26 -9.88
N GLY A 425 8.85 18.06 -9.74
CA GLY A 425 10.22 17.89 -9.24
C GLY A 425 10.35 18.15 -7.74
N ASP A 426 11.58 18.40 -7.33
CA ASP A 426 12.10 18.41 -5.96
C ASP A 426 11.63 19.65 -5.15
N ASN A 427 10.32 19.74 -4.88
CA ASN A 427 9.70 20.89 -4.24
C ASN A 427 10.10 21.03 -2.75
N ARG A 428 10.27 22.26 -2.25
CA ARG A 428 10.73 22.50 -0.87
C ARG A 428 9.62 22.26 0.16
N THR A 429 9.98 21.78 1.34
CA THR A 429 9.05 21.62 2.47
C THR A 429 8.72 22.96 3.13
N ASN A 430 7.70 23.67 2.65
CA ASN A 430 7.14 24.88 3.29
C ASN A 430 5.74 25.24 2.74
N TRP A 431 5.04 26.16 3.44
CA TRP A 431 3.72 26.68 3.06
C TRP A 431 3.69 27.46 1.74
N GLU A 432 4.77 28.16 1.43
CA GLU A 432 4.90 28.89 0.16
C GLU A 432 4.81 27.92 -1.04
N THR A 433 5.52 26.79 -0.96
CA THR A 433 5.52 25.75 -1.99
C THR A 433 4.14 25.11 -2.14
N LEU A 434 3.45 24.81 -1.03
CA LEU A 434 2.07 24.31 -1.04
C LEU A 434 1.14 25.24 -1.84
N ARG A 435 1.26 26.57 -1.63
CA ARG A 435 0.50 27.58 -2.36
C ARG A 435 0.81 27.57 -3.86
N TRP A 436 2.08 27.58 -4.23
CA TRP A 436 2.49 27.68 -5.64
C TRP A 436 2.29 26.38 -6.42
N ASN A 437 2.32 25.23 -5.76
CA ASN A 437 1.97 23.94 -6.36
C ASN A 437 0.57 23.95 -6.96
N LEU A 438 -0.40 24.63 -6.31
CA LEU A 438 -1.73 24.82 -6.88
C LEU A 438 -1.67 25.41 -8.30
N ARG A 439 -0.94 26.51 -8.43
CA ARG A 439 -0.83 27.28 -9.69
C ARG A 439 0.01 26.56 -10.73
N MET A 440 1.06 25.85 -10.31
CA MET A 440 1.82 24.96 -11.20
C MET A 440 0.91 23.87 -11.78
N GLY A 441 -0.02 23.35 -10.98
CA GLY A 441 -1.03 22.40 -11.41
C GLY A 441 -1.92 22.91 -12.55
N HIS A 442 -2.33 24.17 -12.52
CA HIS A 442 -3.01 24.80 -13.66
C HIS A 442 -2.13 24.80 -14.91
N GLY A 443 -0.85 25.16 -14.76
CA GLY A 443 0.12 25.14 -15.85
C GLY A 443 0.27 23.75 -16.49
N PHE A 444 0.40 22.70 -15.68
CA PHE A 444 0.44 21.31 -16.16
C PHE A 444 -0.82 20.95 -16.96
N SER A 445 -1.99 21.13 -16.34
CA SER A 445 -3.28 20.74 -16.91
C SER A 445 -3.57 21.45 -18.24
N LEU A 446 -3.32 22.76 -18.31
CA LEU A 446 -3.51 23.56 -19.53
C LEU A 446 -2.48 23.25 -20.62
N SER A 447 -1.33 22.66 -20.25
CA SER A 447 -0.26 22.31 -21.19
C SER A 447 -0.36 20.88 -21.74
N GLY A 448 -1.51 20.22 -21.58
CA GLY A 448 -1.68 18.85 -22.09
C GLY A 448 -1.11 17.77 -21.16
N LEU A 449 -0.69 18.11 -19.95
CA LEU A 449 -0.14 17.17 -18.98
C LEU A 449 -1.27 16.74 -18.04
N ALA A 450 -1.79 15.53 -18.28
CA ALA A 450 -3.00 15.02 -17.65
C ALA A 450 -2.75 14.48 -16.24
N ASN A 451 -1.90 13.46 -16.15
CA ASN A 451 -1.64 12.77 -14.90
C ASN A 451 -0.38 13.35 -14.24
N PHE A 452 -0.58 14.33 -13.37
CA PHE A 452 0.49 15.03 -12.67
C PHE A 452 0.17 15.18 -11.17
N GLY A 453 1.19 15.54 -10.40
CA GLY A 453 1.08 15.84 -8.98
C GLY A 453 2.34 16.50 -8.43
N HIS A 454 2.47 16.54 -7.11
CA HIS A 454 3.60 17.13 -6.38
C HIS A 454 4.12 16.13 -5.36
N ASP A 455 5.33 16.35 -4.83
CA ASP A 455 5.83 15.54 -3.71
C ASP A 455 5.13 15.99 -2.42
N ILE A 456 4.16 15.18 -1.99
CA ILE A 456 3.27 15.48 -0.87
C ILE A 456 4.07 15.50 0.43
N GLY A 457 3.97 16.62 1.15
CA GLY A 457 4.76 16.89 2.36
C GLY A 457 6.07 17.60 2.11
N GLY A 458 6.43 17.87 0.85
CA GLY A 458 7.71 18.49 0.50
C GLY A 458 8.81 17.45 0.26
N PHE A 459 9.60 17.68 -0.79
CA PHE A 459 10.76 16.85 -1.10
C PHE A 459 12.00 17.28 -0.30
N ALA A 460 12.45 18.53 -0.45
CA ALA A 460 13.71 19.00 0.12
C ALA A 460 13.54 19.92 1.33
N GLY A 461 14.42 19.77 2.32
CA GLY A 461 14.49 20.60 3.52
C GLY A 461 14.10 19.84 4.79
N PRO A 462 13.55 20.51 5.81
CA PRO A 462 13.14 19.83 7.03
C PRO A 462 11.95 18.91 6.77
N LYS A 463 11.82 17.89 7.62
CA LYS A 463 10.59 17.09 7.75
C LYS A 463 9.39 18.04 8.01
N PRO A 464 8.26 17.90 7.28
CA PRO A 464 7.12 18.81 7.41
C PRO A 464 6.52 18.70 8.80
N GLU A 465 6.14 19.82 9.41
CA GLU A 465 5.36 19.84 10.63
C GLU A 465 3.97 19.18 10.42
N PRO A 466 3.32 18.67 11.49
CA PRO A 466 2.08 17.90 11.36
C PRO A 466 0.98 18.61 10.54
N GLU A 467 0.76 19.89 10.80
CA GLU A 467 -0.27 20.68 10.10
C GLU A 467 0.03 20.82 8.59
N LEU A 468 1.26 21.20 8.23
CA LEU A 468 1.67 21.36 6.84
C LEU A 468 1.53 20.05 6.08
N PHE A 469 1.95 18.93 6.70
CA PHE A 469 1.84 17.61 6.10
C PHE A 469 0.38 17.27 5.78
N LEU A 470 -0.55 17.48 6.73
CA LEU A 470 -1.96 17.19 6.51
C LEU A 470 -2.61 18.14 5.50
N ARG A 471 -2.29 19.44 5.50
CA ARG A 471 -2.80 20.37 4.46
C ARG A 471 -2.30 20.00 3.06
N TRP A 472 -1.09 19.48 2.96
CA TRP A 472 -0.58 18.95 1.68
C TRP A 472 -1.33 17.70 1.25
N ILE A 473 -1.66 16.79 2.17
CA ILE A 473 -2.49 15.62 1.87
C ILE A 473 -3.90 16.06 1.45
N GLU A 474 -4.51 17.00 2.15
CA GLU A 474 -5.85 17.53 1.85
C GLU A 474 -5.95 18.15 0.45
N GLN A 475 -4.94 18.90 0.00
CA GLN A 475 -4.85 19.34 -1.39
C GLN A 475 -4.53 18.16 -2.31
N GLY A 476 -3.58 17.33 -1.86
CA GLY A 476 -3.10 16.07 -2.38
C GLY A 476 -4.15 15.21 -3.06
N ILE A 477 -5.22 14.92 -2.30
CA ILE A 477 -6.24 13.95 -2.70
C ILE A 477 -7.02 14.34 -3.95
N PHE A 478 -6.98 15.63 -4.34
CA PHE A 478 -7.63 16.15 -5.54
C PHE A 478 -6.71 16.22 -6.77
N TRP A 479 -5.43 15.84 -6.67
CA TRP A 479 -4.53 15.75 -7.82
C TRP A 479 -4.65 14.39 -8.54
N PRO A 480 -4.49 14.33 -9.87
CA PRO A 480 -4.50 13.08 -10.62
C PRO A 480 -3.45 12.07 -10.10
N ARG A 481 -2.23 12.54 -9.82
CA ARG A 481 -1.15 11.76 -9.19
C ARG A 481 -0.96 12.17 -7.73
N PHE A 482 -0.94 11.19 -6.84
CA PHE A 482 -0.65 11.38 -5.41
C PHE A 482 0.55 10.54 -5.00
N THR A 483 1.58 11.18 -4.46
CA THR A 483 2.78 10.49 -3.99
C THR A 483 3.35 11.25 -2.79
N ILE A 484 3.48 10.56 -1.66
CA ILE A 484 4.28 11.05 -0.54
C ILE A 484 5.73 10.71 -0.87
N HIS A 485 6.58 11.74 -0.97
CA HIS A 485 7.99 11.58 -1.29
C HIS A 485 8.82 12.65 -0.59
N SER A 486 10.07 12.32 -0.25
CA SER A 486 10.93 13.19 0.56
C SER A 486 12.41 12.82 0.46
N TRP A 487 13.24 13.84 0.64
CA TRP A 487 14.63 13.78 1.03
C TRP A 487 14.85 14.85 2.13
N ASN A 488 14.60 14.45 3.37
CA ASN A 488 14.69 15.37 4.51
C ASN A 488 16.15 15.56 4.94
N ASP A 489 16.49 16.76 5.43
CA ASP A 489 17.85 17.13 5.87
C ASP A 489 18.38 16.20 7.00
N ASP A 490 17.49 15.63 7.80
CA ASP A 490 17.80 14.70 8.90
C ASP A 490 17.88 13.22 8.46
N GLY A 491 17.70 12.94 7.17
CA GLY A 491 17.69 11.59 6.60
C GLY A 491 16.41 10.79 6.87
N SER A 492 15.38 11.39 7.49
CA SER A 492 14.08 10.75 7.65
C SER A 492 13.29 10.70 6.34
N ALA A 493 12.24 9.89 6.32
CA ALA A 493 11.27 9.84 5.23
C ALA A 493 9.90 10.34 5.70
N ASN A 494 9.15 10.93 4.78
CA ASN A 494 7.74 11.21 4.98
C ASN A 494 6.96 9.91 4.84
N GLU A 495 6.22 9.55 5.88
CA GLU A 495 5.36 8.37 5.92
C GLU A 495 3.95 8.79 6.33
N PRO A 496 2.88 8.19 5.79
CA PRO A 496 1.51 8.59 6.12
C PRO A 496 1.15 8.35 7.60
N TRP A 497 1.92 7.57 8.34
CA TRP A 497 1.76 7.30 9.78
C TRP A 497 2.79 7.99 10.67
N MET A 498 3.64 8.88 10.14
CA MET A 498 4.71 9.53 10.91
C MET A 498 4.20 10.43 12.05
N TYR A 499 2.91 10.80 12.03
CA TYR A 499 2.19 11.54 13.07
C TYR A 499 0.95 10.74 13.50
N PRO A 500 1.06 9.88 14.53
CA PRO A 500 -0.05 9.02 14.98
C PRO A 500 -1.35 9.79 15.30
N GLU A 501 -1.23 11.02 15.78
CA GLU A 501 -2.35 11.92 16.13
C GLU A 501 -3.15 12.41 14.91
N LEU A 502 -2.55 12.38 13.70
CA LEU A 502 -3.20 12.75 12.45
C LEU A 502 -3.66 11.55 11.62
N LEU A 503 -3.30 10.33 12.03
CA LEU A 503 -3.61 9.12 11.28
C LEU A 503 -5.11 8.95 10.96
N PRO A 504 -6.07 9.27 11.86
CA PRO A 504 -7.50 9.21 11.52
C PRO A 504 -7.88 10.14 10.36
N GLN A 505 -7.39 11.38 10.36
CA GLN A 505 -7.64 12.38 9.31
C GLN A 505 -6.99 11.95 8.00
N ILE A 506 -5.73 11.50 8.05
CA ILE A 506 -5.00 11.01 6.87
C ILE A 506 -5.74 9.82 6.24
N ARG A 507 -6.18 8.85 7.05
CA ARG A 507 -7.01 7.72 6.58
C ARG A 507 -8.28 8.19 5.88
N ALA A 508 -8.98 9.17 6.47
CA ALA A 508 -10.21 9.71 5.89
C ALA A 508 -9.96 10.41 4.55
N CYS A 509 -8.90 11.22 4.45
CA CYS A 509 -8.49 11.86 3.19
C CYS A 509 -8.15 10.80 2.13
N LEU A 510 -7.30 9.83 2.45
CA LEU A 510 -6.90 8.78 1.50
C LEU A 510 -8.08 7.90 1.09
N ALA A 511 -8.99 7.55 2.01
CA ALA A 511 -10.20 6.83 1.66
C ALA A 511 -11.09 7.65 0.73
N PHE A 512 -11.23 8.96 0.95
CA PHE A 512 -11.99 9.83 0.04
C PHE A 512 -11.34 9.92 -1.33
N ARG A 513 -10.01 9.99 -1.41
CA ARG A 513 -9.26 9.89 -2.67
C ARG A 513 -9.61 8.62 -3.44
N GLU A 514 -9.57 7.47 -2.77
CA GLU A 514 -9.90 6.18 -3.40
C GLU A 514 -11.35 6.18 -3.93
N ARG A 515 -12.29 6.82 -3.21
CA ARG A 515 -13.65 7.01 -3.73
C ARG A 515 -13.70 7.91 -4.98
N LEU A 516 -12.79 8.87 -5.14
CA LEU A 516 -12.72 9.73 -6.33
C LEU A 516 -12.12 9.05 -7.57
N THR A 517 -11.62 7.80 -7.46
CA THR A 517 -11.01 7.09 -8.58
C THR A 517 -11.89 7.04 -9.84
N PRO A 518 -13.22 6.81 -9.81
CA PRO A 518 -14.04 6.85 -11.01
C PRO A 518 -14.04 8.22 -11.71
N LEU A 519 -14.06 9.31 -10.92
CA LEU A 519 -13.96 10.66 -11.47
C LEU A 519 -12.61 10.89 -12.14
N PHE A 520 -11.50 10.58 -11.46
CA PHE A 520 -10.17 10.74 -12.07
C PHE A 520 -10.00 9.89 -13.32
N TYR A 521 -10.56 8.68 -13.32
CA TYR A 521 -10.48 7.78 -14.45
C TYR A 521 -11.19 8.35 -15.69
N ASP A 522 -12.40 8.88 -15.50
CA ASP A 522 -13.16 9.54 -16.56
C ASP A 522 -12.49 10.85 -17.05
N LEU A 523 -11.94 11.65 -16.13
CA LEU A 523 -11.22 12.88 -16.50
C LEU A 523 -9.94 12.58 -17.29
N LEU A 524 -9.21 11.52 -16.95
CA LEU A 524 -8.06 11.06 -17.72
C LEU A 524 -8.46 10.60 -19.13
N TRP A 525 -9.62 9.93 -19.26
CA TRP A 525 -10.18 9.56 -20.55
C TRP A 525 -10.57 10.79 -21.40
N ARG A 526 -11.28 11.76 -20.82
CA ARG A 526 -11.65 13.01 -21.50
C ARG A 526 -10.43 13.82 -21.93
N MET A 527 -9.40 13.88 -21.10
CA MET A 527 -8.13 14.50 -21.48
C MET A 527 -7.44 13.77 -22.63
N HIS A 528 -7.49 12.42 -22.65
CA HIS A 528 -6.94 11.62 -23.74
C HIS A 528 -7.69 11.80 -25.06
N ARG A 529 -9.03 11.78 -25.02
CA ARG A 529 -9.90 11.84 -26.20
C ARG A 529 -10.13 13.26 -26.72
N ASP A 530 -10.42 14.19 -25.82
CA ASP A 530 -10.96 15.53 -26.11
C ASP A 530 -10.03 16.66 -25.66
N HIS A 531 -8.90 16.35 -25.01
CA HIS A 531 -7.94 17.33 -24.48
C HIS A 531 -8.52 18.26 -23.42
N GLU A 532 -9.54 17.80 -22.68
CA GLU A 532 -10.13 18.54 -21.57
C GLU A 532 -9.17 18.60 -20.37
N PRO A 533 -8.78 19.80 -19.87
CA PRO A 533 -7.96 19.93 -18.68
C PRO A 533 -8.65 19.32 -17.46
N ILE A 534 -7.90 18.52 -16.68
CA ILE A 534 -8.41 17.80 -15.49
C ILE A 534 -8.58 18.75 -14.31
N LEU A 535 -7.56 19.58 -14.07
CA LEU A 535 -7.66 20.71 -13.14
C LEU A 535 -7.80 21.99 -13.93
N ARG A 536 -8.83 22.76 -13.60
CA ARG A 536 -9.24 23.91 -14.39
C ARG A 536 -9.16 25.16 -13.51
N PRO A 537 -8.38 26.18 -13.90
CA PRO A 537 -8.49 27.47 -13.25
C PRO A 537 -9.89 28.03 -13.49
N LEU A 538 -10.45 28.77 -12.53
CA LEU A 538 -11.83 29.26 -12.63
C LEU A 538 -12.06 30.15 -13.86
N THR A 539 -11.01 30.84 -14.36
CA THR A 539 -11.05 31.62 -15.59
C THR A 539 -11.40 30.80 -16.83
N LEU A 540 -11.09 29.51 -16.86
CA LEU A 540 -11.36 28.65 -18.01
C LEU A 540 -12.87 28.46 -18.22
N ASP A 541 -13.62 28.32 -17.13
CA ASP A 541 -15.05 28.05 -17.16
C ASP A 541 -15.91 29.31 -16.92
N PHE A 542 -15.34 30.37 -16.35
CA PHE A 542 -16.02 31.61 -16.04
C PHE A 542 -15.29 32.86 -16.56
N PRO A 543 -14.87 32.91 -17.85
CA PRO A 543 -14.04 33.99 -18.39
C PRO A 543 -14.74 35.36 -18.39
N ASP A 544 -16.07 35.37 -18.34
CA ASP A 544 -16.89 36.60 -18.31
C ASP A 544 -17.05 37.20 -16.90
N GLN A 545 -16.54 36.51 -15.86
CA GLN A 545 -16.58 36.97 -14.47
C GLN A 545 -15.19 37.45 -14.06
N ALA A 546 -15.04 38.75 -13.79
CA ALA A 546 -13.75 39.39 -13.56
C ALA A 546 -12.98 38.79 -12.37
N GLU A 547 -13.68 38.38 -11.32
CA GLU A 547 -13.13 37.78 -10.11
C GLU A 547 -12.38 36.47 -10.40
N SER A 548 -12.80 35.74 -11.44
CA SER A 548 -12.18 34.46 -11.83
C SER A 548 -10.68 34.60 -12.13
N TYR A 549 -10.24 35.74 -12.68
CA TYR A 549 -8.84 36.01 -13.01
C TYR A 549 -7.95 36.22 -11.78
N SER A 550 -8.55 36.49 -10.63
CA SER A 550 -7.84 36.68 -9.36
C SER A 550 -7.97 35.49 -8.40
N ALA A 551 -8.86 34.55 -8.69
CA ALA A 551 -9.11 33.37 -7.87
C ALA A 551 -8.06 32.27 -8.13
N GLU A 552 -6.83 32.52 -7.70
CA GLU A 552 -5.67 31.63 -7.92
C GLU A 552 -5.43 30.62 -6.79
N ASP A 553 -6.31 30.58 -5.80
CA ASP A 553 -6.23 29.71 -4.61
C ASP A 553 -7.37 28.68 -4.53
N ALA A 554 -8.07 28.50 -5.65
CA ALA A 554 -9.08 27.48 -5.88
C ALA A 554 -9.01 26.97 -7.33
N PHE A 555 -9.58 25.80 -7.58
CA PHE A 555 -9.64 25.19 -8.91
C PHE A 555 -10.90 24.33 -9.06
N LEU A 556 -11.30 24.02 -10.29
CA LEU A 556 -12.26 22.95 -10.55
C LEU A 556 -11.54 21.65 -10.87
N LEU A 557 -11.96 20.56 -10.25
CA LEU A 557 -11.64 19.20 -10.67
C LEU A 557 -12.74 18.73 -11.65
N GLY A 558 -12.38 18.62 -12.92
CA GLY A 558 -13.36 18.57 -14.01
C GLY A 558 -14.23 19.82 -14.00
N GLU A 559 -15.46 19.73 -14.49
CA GLU A 559 -16.41 20.86 -14.55
C GLU A 559 -17.31 21.00 -13.30
N ARG A 560 -17.18 20.07 -12.33
CA ARG A 560 -18.23 19.81 -11.32
C ARG A 560 -17.83 20.15 -9.90
N LEU A 561 -16.55 20.03 -9.54
CA LEU A 561 -16.10 20.12 -8.16
C LEU A 561 -15.11 21.27 -7.98
N LEU A 562 -15.54 22.35 -7.33
CA LEU A 562 -14.66 23.44 -6.91
C LEU A 562 -13.93 23.03 -5.63
N VAL A 563 -12.62 23.16 -5.60
CA VAL A 563 -11.75 22.82 -4.46
C VAL A 563 -10.98 24.07 -4.05
N ALA A 564 -11.03 24.41 -2.77
CA ALA A 564 -10.40 25.60 -2.19
C ALA A 564 -9.54 25.22 -0.97
N PRO A 565 -8.32 24.69 -1.20
CA PRO A 565 -7.45 24.17 -0.13
C PRO A 565 -6.99 25.26 0.84
N VAL A 566 -6.68 24.89 2.08
CA VAL A 566 -6.06 25.81 3.04
C VAL A 566 -4.56 25.91 2.76
N LEU A 567 -4.06 27.12 2.52
CA LEU A 567 -2.69 27.38 2.09
C LEU A 567 -1.85 28.14 3.13
N ASP A 568 -2.40 28.35 4.32
CA ASP A 568 -1.80 29.12 5.40
C ASP A 568 -1.96 28.43 6.75
N ARG A 569 -0.96 28.60 7.62
CA ARG A 569 -0.89 27.97 8.94
C ARG A 569 -2.00 28.48 9.87
N GLY A 570 -2.60 27.58 10.64
CA GLY A 570 -3.56 27.86 11.70
C GLY A 570 -4.96 28.21 11.20
N VAL A 571 -5.19 28.19 9.89
CA VAL A 571 -6.48 28.54 9.29
C VAL A 571 -7.44 27.36 9.42
N THR A 572 -8.58 27.58 10.09
CA THR A 572 -9.66 26.58 10.27
C THR A 572 -10.95 26.96 9.57
N GLN A 573 -11.03 28.16 9.00
CA GLN A 573 -12.10 28.68 8.16
C GLN A 573 -11.48 29.62 7.13
N ARG A 574 -12.02 29.67 5.91
CA ARG A 574 -11.52 30.60 4.88
C ARG A 574 -12.64 31.14 4.01
N GLU A 575 -12.40 32.32 3.44
CA GLU A 575 -13.24 32.88 2.40
C GLU A 575 -13.02 32.13 1.08
N VAL A 576 -14.11 31.82 0.39
CA VAL A 576 -14.12 31.16 -0.92
C VAL A 576 -15.10 31.89 -1.82
N TRP A 577 -14.60 32.41 -2.94
CA TRP A 577 -15.46 32.97 -3.98
C TRP A 577 -16.08 31.82 -4.79
N LEU A 578 -17.41 31.79 -4.85
CA LEU A 578 -18.16 30.83 -5.65
C LEU A 578 -18.61 31.52 -6.95
N PRO A 579 -18.18 31.04 -8.12
CA PRO A 579 -18.58 31.62 -9.41
C PRO A 579 -20.10 31.65 -9.59
N ALA A 580 -20.61 32.67 -10.29
CA ALA A 580 -22.03 32.73 -10.64
C ALA A 580 -22.38 31.60 -11.62
N CYS A 581 -23.33 30.76 -11.24
CA CYS A 581 -23.99 29.77 -12.09
C CYS A 581 -25.46 29.64 -11.65
N ALA A 582 -26.34 29.29 -12.59
CA ALA A 582 -27.79 29.29 -12.35
C ALA A 582 -28.20 28.28 -11.28
N GLU A 583 -27.51 27.15 -11.23
CA GLU A 583 -27.78 26.02 -10.34
C GLU A 583 -27.15 26.20 -8.95
N GLY A 584 -26.31 27.22 -8.76
CA GLY A 584 -25.54 27.42 -7.53
C GLY A 584 -24.56 26.28 -7.22
N TRP A 585 -24.23 26.14 -5.94
CA TRP A 585 -23.21 25.24 -5.42
C TRP A 585 -23.68 24.57 -4.14
N PHE A 586 -23.20 23.36 -3.86
CA PHE A 586 -23.45 22.63 -2.63
C PHE A 586 -22.12 22.36 -1.93
N ASP A 587 -22.00 22.68 -0.65
CA ASP A 587 -20.83 22.29 0.15
C ASP A 587 -20.69 20.75 0.15
N LEU A 588 -19.52 20.24 -0.23
CA LEU A 588 -19.27 18.82 -0.45
C LEU A 588 -19.49 17.96 0.82
N TRP A 589 -19.28 18.56 2.00
CA TRP A 589 -19.21 17.85 3.27
C TRP A 589 -20.51 17.91 4.05
N THR A 590 -21.28 18.98 3.89
CA THR A 590 -22.51 19.26 4.62
C THR A 590 -23.74 19.21 3.73
N GLY A 591 -23.57 19.35 2.41
CA GLY A 591 -24.67 19.48 1.45
C GLY A 591 -25.39 20.82 1.51
N ALA A 592 -24.87 21.81 2.24
CA ALA A 592 -25.48 23.13 2.34
C ALA A 592 -25.47 23.84 0.97
N PRO A 593 -26.62 24.36 0.50
CA PRO A 593 -26.69 25.07 -0.77
C PRO A 593 -26.21 26.52 -0.64
N HIS A 594 -25.53 27.00 -1.68
CA HIS A 594 -25.01 28.35 -1.82
C HIS A 594 -25.34 28.90 -3.21
N SER A 595 -25.82 30.14 -3.27
CA SER A 595 -25.93 30.86 -4.55
C SER A 595 -24.53 31.19 -5.08
N GLY A 596 -24.33 31.12 -6.40
CA GLY A 596 -23.11 31.59 -7.04
C GLY A 596 -22.98 33.13 -7.07
N GLY A 597 -21.83 33.63 -7.49
CA GLY A 597 -21.53 35.05 -7.68
C GLY A 597 -21.19 35.79 -6.39
N ARG A 598 -20.77 35.07 -5.34
CA ARG A 598 -20.49 35.63 -4.02
C ARG A 598 -19.38 34.88 -3.31
N THR A 599 -18.81 35.54 -2.31
CA THR A 599 -17.90 34.91 -1.35
C THR A 599 -18.68 34.30 -0.19
N VAL A 600 -18.23 33.14 0.28
CA VAL A 600 -18.74 32.44 1.45
C VAL A 600 -17.61 32.12 2.42
N THR A 601 -17.89 32.14 3.71
CA THR A 601 -16.99 31.63 4.75
C THR A 601 -17.17 30.12 4.87
N ALA A 602 -16.14 29.36 4.50
CA ALA A 602 -16.16 27.90 4.50
C ALA A 602 -15.39 27.32 5.71
N GLU A 603 -15.96 26.30 6.34
CA GLU A 603 -15.28 25.52 7.38
C GLU A 603 -14.14 24.69 6.79
N ALA A 604 -12.97 24.75 7.42
CA ALA A 604 -11.77 24.07 6.98
C ALA A 604 -11.00 23.40 8.15
N PRO A 605 -11.65 22.59 9.01
CA PRO A 605 -10.92 21.87 10.05
C PRO A 605 -9.89 20.92 9.42
N LEU A 606 -8.88 20.51 10.20
CA LEU A 606 -7.89 19.54 9.75
C LEU A 606 -8.55 18.20 9.36
N GLY A 607 -8.12 17.65 8.23
CA GLY A 607 -8.71 16.50 7.54
C GLY A 607 -9.83 16.84 6.57
N ARG A 608 -10.19 18.12 6.39
CA ARG A 608 -11.32 18.55 5.53
C ARG A 608 -10.99 19.82 4.74
N CYS A 609 -10.64 19.63 3.47
CA CYS A 609 -10.47 20.71 2.49
C CYS A 609 -11.83 21.29 2.07
N PRO A 610 -12.07 22.61 2.13
CA PRO A 610 -13.26 23.21 1.53
C PRO A 610 -13.43 22.82 0.07
N ALA A 611 -14.61 22.35 -0.29
CA ALA A 611 -14.94 21.94 -1.65
C ALA A 611 -16.45 22.04 -1.88
N PHE A 612 -16.85 22.33 -3.11
CA PHE A 612 -18.23 22.63 -3.49
C PHE A 612 -18.59 21.92 -4.79
N LEU A 613 -19.66 21.12 -4.75
CA LEU A 613 -20.23 20.45 -5.92
C LEU A 613 -21.19 21.41 -6.63
N ARG A 614 -20.99 21.64 -7.93
CA ARG A 614 -21.87 22.48 -8.74
C ARG A 614 -23.28 21.90 -8.75
N GLY A 615 -24.31 22.74 -8.60
CA GLY A 615 -25.70 22.32 -8.79
C GLY A 615 -25.94 21.79 -10.20
N GLY A 616 -26.97 20.97 -10.39
CA GLY A 616 -27.21 20.31 -11.68
C GLY A 616 -26.16 19.24 -12.04
N SER A 617 -25.43 18.68 -11.05
CA SER A 617 -24.38 17.69 -11.30
C SER A 617 -24.53 16.41 -10.47
N ILE A 618 -23.81 15.37 -10.91
CA ILE A 618 -23.69 14.07 -10.23
C ILE A 618 -22.20 13.81 -10.01
N LEU A 619 -21.81 13.50 -8.77
CA LEU A 619 -20.44 13.11 -8.41
C LEU A 619 -20.36 11.57 -8.27
N PRO A 620 -19.60 10.88 -9.14
CA PRO A 620 -19.37 9.44 -9.03
C PRO A 620 -18.32 9.13 -7.95
N LEU A 621 -18.65 8.22 -7.04
CA LEU A 621 -17.81 7.80 -5.92
C LEU A 621 -17.72 6.27 -5.85
N GLY A 622 -16.51 5.72 -6.04
CA GLY A 622 -16.24 4.28 -6.00
C GLY A 622 -16.08 3.73 -4.57
N PRO A 623 -15.70 2.44 -4.44
CA PRO A 623 -15.28 1.86 -3.17
C PRO A 623 -13.92 2.43 -2.72
N ALA A 624 -13.64 2.27 -1.42
CA ALA A 624 -12.34 2.57 -0.83
C ALA A 624 -11.89 1.35 0.00
N PRO A 625 -10.80 0.66 -0.38
CA PRO A 625 -9.90 0.98 -1.49
C PRO A 625 -10.52 0.76 -2.88
N SER A 626 -10.03 1.48 -3.89
CA SER A 626 -10.56 1.47 -5.26
C SER A 626 -10.29 0.17 -6.03
N THR A 627 -9.42 -0.69 -5.47
CA THR A 627 -9.13 -2.04 -5.96
C THR A 627 -10.16 -3.08 -5.55
N GLU A 628 -11.04 -2.77 -4.59
CA GLU A 628 -12.12 -3.66 -4.18
C GLU A 628 -13.31 -3.62 -5.15
N SER A 629 -14.07 -4.71 -5.16
CA SER A 629 -15.39 -4.72 -5.79
C SER A 629 -16.39 -4.07 -4.84
N GLY A 630 -17.21 -3.17 -5.35
CA GLY A 630 -18.16 -2.43 -4.53
C GLY A 630 -19.05 -1.53 -5.37
N PRO A 631 -20.08 -0.95 -4.77
CA PRO A 631 -21.04 -0.11 -5.49
C PRO A 631 -20.37 1.16 -6.02
N LEU A 632 -20.86 1.64 -7.16
CA LEU A 632 -20.66 3.03 -7.58
C LEU A 632 -21.73 3.88 -6.90
N THR A 633 -21.30 4.81 -6.06
CA THR A 633 -22.19 5.76 -5.39
C THR A 633 -22.31 7.04 -6.21
N LEU A 634 -23.54 7.46 -6.49
CA LEU A 634 -23.87 8.64 -7.27
C LEU A 634 -24.45 9.70 -6.33
N ARG A 635 -23.65 10.72 -6.03
CA ARG A 635 -24.07 11.84 -5.20
C ARG A 635 -24.74 12.91 -6.07
N LEU A 636 -26.01 13.18 -5.81
CA LEU A 636 -26.84 14.08 -6.61
C LEU A 636 -26.87 15.49 -5.99
N ALA A 637 -26.29 16.48 -6.68
CA ALA A 637 -26.39 17.89 -6.34
C ALA A 637 -27.55 18.53 -7.13
N LEU A 638 -28.78 18.29 -6.67
CA LEU A 638 -30.01 18.75 -7.33
C LEU A 638 -30.93 19.49 -6.34
N ALA A 639 -31.25 20.74 -6.67
CA ALA A 639 -32.41 21.44 -6.14
C ALA A 639 -33.71 20.94 -6.79
N ASP A 640 -34.86 21.29 -6.21
CA ASP A 640 -36.15 20.91 -6.80
C ASP A 640 -36.38 21.65 -8.12
N GLY A 641 -36.74 20.92 -9.17
CA GLY A 641 -36.86 21.43 -10.53
C GLY A 641 -35.60 21.31 -11.39
N GLU A 642 -34.48 20.82 -10.82
CA GLU A 642 -33.23 20.65 -11.57
C GLU A 642 -33.07 19.24 -12.15
N SER A 643 -32.19 19.15 -13.16
CA SER A 643 -31.74 17.88 -13.74
C SER A 643 -30.23 17.87 -13.92
N ALA A 644 -29.64 16.68 -13.94
CA ALA A 644 -28.21 16.47 -14.15
C ALA A 644 -27.98 15.28 -15.08
N ARG A 645 -26.89 15.36 -15.86
CA ARG A 645 -26.37 14.25 -16.66
C ARG A 645 -24.94 13.92 -16.25
N LEU A 646 -24.65 12.63 -16.13
CA LEU A 646 -23.30 12.09 -15.99
C LEU A 646 -23.07 11.09 -17.10
N ASP A 647 -21.97 11.28 -17.84
CA ASP A 647 -21.40 10.28 -18.73
C ASP A 647 -20.04 9.90 -18.15
N LEU A 648 -19.87 8.62 -17.81
CA LEU A 648 -18.71 8.07 -17.13
C LEU A 648 -18.08 6.97 -17.98
N TYR A 649 -16.81 7.13 -18.31
CA TYR A 649 -16.00 6.11 -18.95
C TYR A 649 -15.57 5.00 -17.99
N ASP A 650 -15.63 3.74 -18.44
CA ASP A 650 -15.15 2.57 -17.69
C ASP A 650 -14.59 1.47 -18.61
N ASP A 651 -13.62 0.71 -18.11
CA ASP A 651 -13.01 -0.44 -18.79
C ASP A 651 -12.31 -1.39 -17.77
N ASP A 652 -11.34 -2.21 -18.19
CA ASP A 652 -10.60 -3.11 -17.27
C ASP A 652 -9.45 -2.46 -16.49
N GLY A 653 -9.15 -1.17 -16.70
CA GLY A 653 -8.08 -0.45 -16.02
C GLY A 653 -6.67 -0.78 -16.49
N ALA A 654 -6.48 -1.73 -17.42
CA ALA A 654 -5.17 -2.31 -17.72
C ALA A 654 -4.86 -2.35 -19.22
N SER A 655 -5.84 -2.69 -20.06
CA SER A 655 -5.61 -2.99 -21.46
C SER A 655 -5.39 -1.74 -22.31
N VAL A 656 -4.50 -1.81 -23.30
CA VAL A 656 -4.38 -0.77 -24.32
C VAL A 656 -5.68 -0.69 -25.13
N LEU A 657 -6.09 0.53 -25.51
CA LEU A 657 -7.22 0.76 -26.42
C LEU A 657 -6.68 1.02 -27.82
N GLU A 658 -7.18 0.27 -28.80
CA GLU A 658 -6.80 0.45 -30.20
C GLU A 658 -7.73 1.45 -30.91
N PRO A 659 -7.21 2.26 -31.85
CA PRO A 659 -8.05 3.10 -32.70
C PRO A 659 -9.04 2.28 -33.57
N PRO A 660 -10.28 2.75 -33.78
CA PRO A 660 -10.86 3.99 -33.23
C PRO A 660 -11.17 3.85 -31.74
N LEU A 661 -10.82 4.88 -30.95
CA LEU A 661 -10.96 4.95 -29.49
C LEU A 661 -12.44 4.95 -29.07
N THR A 662 -13.07 3.78 -29.12
CA THR A 662 -14.46 3.58 -28.72
C THR A 662 -14.50 3.13 -27.27
N PRO A 663 -15.24 3.82 -26.38
CA PRO A 663 -15.37 3.40 -24.99
C PRO A 663 -15.83 1.94 -24.87
N PRO A 664 -15.05 1.06 -24.19
CA PRO A 664 -15.51 -0.29 -23.90
C PRO A 664 -16.79 -0.28 -23.06
N CYS A 665 -16.90 0.65 -22.12
CA CYS A 665 -18.14 0.98 -21.44
C CYS A 665 -18.27 2.51 -21.31
N LEU A 666 -19.40 3.04 -21.74
CA LEU A 666 -19.85 4.39 -21.42
C LEU A 666 -21.13 4.27 -20.59
N PHE A 667 -21.04 4.69 -19.34
CA PHE A 667 -22.11 4.67 -18.36
C PHE A 667 -22.78 6.04 -18.32
N SER A 668 -24.05 6.12 -18.73
CA SER A 668 -24.82 7.36 -18.72
C SER A 668 -25.87 7.33 -17.62
N VAL A 669 -26.02 8.45 -16.92
CA VAL A 669 -27.06 8.66 -15.90
C VAL A 669 -27.69 10.02 -16.11
N VAL A 670 -29.02 10.07 -16.08
CA VAL A 670 -29.78 11.32 -15.97
C VAL A 670 -30.59 11.25 -14.70
N ALA A 671 -30.47 12.29 -13.90
CA ALA A 671 -31.24 12.46 -12.68
C ALA A 671 -32.06 13.75 -12.79
N GLU A 672 -33.30 13.72 -12.32
CA GLU A 672 -34.17 14.88 -12.24
C GLU A 672 -34.87 14.90 -10.88
N LYS A 673 -34.97 16.05 -10.23
CA LYS A 673 -35.66 16.19 -8.95
C LYS A 673 -36.92 17.02 -9.11
N ARG A 674 -38.08 16.46 -8.75
CA ARG A 674 -39.37 17.18 -8.75
C ARG A 674 -40.20 16.81 -7.54
N GLY A 675 -40.78 17.81 -6.87
CA GLY A 675 -41.60 17.60 -5.68
C GLY A 675 -40.84 16.87 -4.58
N GLY A 676 -39.53 17.10 -4.47
CA GLY A 676 -38.66 16.45 -3.48
C GLY A 676 -38.24 15.01 -3.82
N VAL A 677 -38.69 14.45 -4.96
CA VAL A 677 -38.34 13.09 -5.39
C VAL A 677 -37.35 13.15 -6.54
N ALA A 678 -36.20 12.50 -6.38
CA ALA A 678 -35.24 12.29 -7.46
C ALA A 678 -35.66 11.08 -8.32
N THR A 679 -35.78 11.27 -9.62
CA THR A 679 -35.99 10.22 -10.61
C THR A 679 -34.69 10.00 -11.37
N VAL A 680 -34.26 8.75 -11.53
CA VAL A 680 -33.01 8.40 -12.20
C VAL A 680 -33.27 7.42 -13.33
N ALA A 681 -32.62 7.68 -14.45
CA ALA A 681 -32.52 6.78 -15.59
C ALA A 681 -31.04 6.52 -15.92
N VAL A 682 -30.75 5.30 -16.35
CA VAL A 682 -29.39 4.76 -16.47
C VAL A 682 -29.29 3.96 -17.76
N TRP A 683 -28.21 4.13 -18.51
CA TRP A 683 -27.96 3.40 -19.76
C TRP A 683 -26.47 3.07 -19.89
N PHE A 684 -26.18 2.07 -20.71
CA PHE A 684 -24.83 1.62 -21.00
C PHE A 684 -24.65 1.54 -22.51
N ALA A 685 -23.48 1.97 -22.98
CA ALA A 685 -23.04 1.76 -24.36
C ALA A 685 -21.64 1.16 -24.38
N GLY A 686 -21.30 0.43 -25.44
CA GLY A 686 -19.99 -0.18 -25.62
C GLY A 686 -20.02 -1.70 -25.68
N THR A 687 -18.84 -2.32 -25.61
CA THR A 687 -18.63 -3.76 -25.77
C THR A 687 -18.55 -4.51 -24.44
N ARG A 688 -18.53 -3.80 -23.31
CA ARG A 688 -18.40 -4.36 -21.96
C ARG A 688 -19.46 -3.80 -21.02
N ALA A 689 -19.84 -4.62 -20.05
CA ALA A 689 -20.62 -4.20 -18.90
C ALA A 689 -19.75 -3.32 -17.98
N PRO A 690 -20.36 -2.42 -17.19
CA PRO A 690 -19.65 -1.67 -16.15
C PRO A 690 -19.01 -2.62 -15.12
N ARG A 691 -17.88 -2.23 -14.53
CA ARG A 691 -17.23 -3.00 -13.45
C ARG A 691 -18.02 -3.00 -12.13
N TRP A 692 -18.98 -2.09 -12.01
CA TRP A 692 -19.75 -1.86 -10.79
C TRP A 692 -20.92 -2.85 -10.67
N PRO A 693 -21.03 -3.65 -9.60
CA PRO A 693 -22.13 -4.59 -9.41
C PRO A 693 -23.45 -3.91 -9.00
N GLU A 694 -23.39 -2.70 -8.44
CA GLU A 694 -24.54 -1.99 -7.87
C GLU A 694 -24.28 -0.47 -7.96
N LEU A 695 -25.36 0.30 -8.14
CA LEU A 695 -25.38 1.74 -7.90
C LEU A 695 -26.02 2.04 -6.56
N ARG A 696 -25.50 3.06 -5.88
CA ARG A 696 -26.12 3.69 -4.70
C ARG A 696 -26.32 5.17 -4.96
N PHE A 697 -27.28 5.76 -4.28
CA PHE A 697 -27.59 7.17 -4.44
C PHE A 697 -27.42 7.91 -3.12
N GLU A 698 -26.76 9.06 -3.18
CA GLU A 698 -26.62 9.98 -2.06
C GLU A 698 -27.22 11.34 -2.45
N ASP A 699 -27.78 12.07 -1.49
CA ASP A 699 -28.07 13.49 -1.66
C ASP A 699 -26.78 14.34 -1.57
N ALA A 700 -26.89 15.66 -1.78
CA ALA A 700 -25.73 16.55 -1.71
C ALA A 700 -24.98 16.50 -0.36
N ALA A 701 -25.65 16.12 0.74
CA ALA A 701 -25.06 15.97 2.07
C ALA A 701 -24.41 14.59 2.29
N GLY A 702 -24.36 13.75 1.26
CA GLY A 702 -23.81 12.40 1.34
C GLY A 702 -24.70 11.42 2.09
N GLN A 703 -25.98 11.75 2.32
CA GLN A 703 -26.91 10.85 2.98
C GLN A 703 -27.57 9.91 1.97
N PRO A 704 -27.84 8.64 2.32
CA PRO A 704 -28.53 7.71 1.44
C PRO A 704 -29.86 8.29 0.93
N LEU A 705 -30.07 8.22 -0.38
CA LEU A 705 -31.24 8.79 -1.05
C LEU A 705 -32.05 7.69 -1.74
N LYS A 706 -33.36 7.67 -1.47
CA LYS A 706 -34.32 6.89 -2.26
C LYS A 706 -34.60 7.62 -3.57
N VAL A 707 -34.33 6.97 -4.69
CA VAL A 707 -34.64 7.48 -6.03
C VAL A 707 -35.76 6.66 -6.65
N ARG A 708 -36.58 7.31 -7.46
CA ARG A 708 -37.50 6.62 -8.36
C ARG A 708 -36.72 6.22 -9.60
N LEU A 709 -36.67 4.94 -9.89
CA LEU A 709 -36.16 4.44 -11.15
C LEU A 709 -37.19 4.73 -12.25
N HIS A 710 -36.74 4.99 -13.47
CA HIS A 710 -37.63 5.32 -14.58
C HIS A 710 -38.66 4.22 -14.88
N ASP A 711 -38.42 2.97 -14.49
CA ASP A 711 -39.36 1.84 -14.55
C ASP A 711 -40.41 1.81 -13.42
N GLY A 712 -40.39 2.81 -12.53
CA GLY A 712 -41.45 3.11 -11.54
C GLY A 712 -41.14 2.71 -10.10
N GLY A 713 -40.07 1.95 -9.84
CA GLY A 713 -39.70 1.50 -8.49
C GLY A 713 -39.00 2.58 -7.66
N LEU A 714 -39.30 2.70 -6.37
CA LEU A 714 -38.51 3.53 -5.43
C LEU A 714 -37.43 2.65 -4.77
N SER A 715 -36.16 3.02 -4.89
CA SER A 715 -35.04 2.25 -4.35
C SER A 715 -33.87 3.13 -3.92
N GLU A 716 -33.08 2.65 -2.96
CA GLU A 716 -31.78 3.26 -2.58
C GLU A 716 -30.61 2.67 -3.37
N ARG A 717 -30.87 1.57 -4.09
CA ARG A 717 -29.88 0.81 -4.84
C ARG A 717 -30.41 0.30 -6.16
N LEU A 718 -29.54 0.20 -7.16
CA LEU A 718 -29.84 -0.43 -8.44
C LEU A 718 -28.76 -1.48 -8.73
N SER A 719 -29.14 -2.76 -8.76
CA SER A 719 -28.24 -3.82 -9.19
C SER A 719 -27.96 -3.70 -10.69
N LEU A 720 -26.69 -3.77 -11.07
CA LEU A 720 -26.28 -3.74 -12.47
C LEU A 720 -26.04 -5.16 -12.98
N PRO A 721 -26.31 -5.45 -14.27
CA PRO A 721 -26.08 -6.77 -14.83
C PRO A 721 -24.59 -7.16 -14.72
N ALA A 722 -24.32 -8.36 -14.19
CA ALA A 722 -22.97 -8.93 -14.12
C ALA A 722 -22.50 -9.41 -15.51
N GLY A 723 -21.20 -9.29 -15.77
CA GLY A 723 -20.60 -9.27 -17.12
C GLY A 723 -20.81 -10.44 -18.09
N ALA A 724 -20.43 -10.12 -19.34
CA ALA A 724 -20.28 -10.93 -20.57
C ALA A 724 -21.58 -11.44 -21.25
N GLY A 725 -22.26 -10.55 -21.99
CA GLY A 725 -23.22 -10.93 -23.03
C GLY A 725 -24.15 -9.81 -23.51
N SER A 726 -23.93 -9.36 -24.75
CA SER A 726 -24.77 -8.45 -25.57
C SER A 726 -24.98 -7.00 -25.07
N PRO A 727 -25.19 -6.03 -25.99
CA PRO A 727 -25.52 -4.66 -25.61
C PRO A 727 -26.86 -4.67 -24.89
N VAL A 728 -26.84 -4.35 -23.60
CA VAL A 728 -28.08 -4.08 -22.86
C VAL A 728 -28.45 -2.63 -23.17
N THR A 729 -29.22 -2.43 -24.23
CA THR A 729 -30.08 -1.25 -24.34
C THR A 729 -31.30 -1.52 -23.47
N SER A 730 -31.26 -1.09 -22.21
CA SER A 730 -32.45 -0.92 -21.37
C SER A 730 -32.68 0.56 -21.15
#